data_AF-A0A930ZS25-F1
#
_entry.id   AF-A0A930ZS25-F1
#
_cell.length_a   1.000
_cell.length_b   1.000
_cell.length_c   1.000
_cell.angle_alpha   90.00
_cell.angle_beta   90.00
_cell.angle_gamma   90.00
#
_symmetry.space_group_name_H-M   'P 1'
#
loop_
_entity.id
_entity.type
_entity.pdbx_description
1 polymer ?
#
loop_
_entity_poly.entity_id
_entity_poly.type
_entity_poly.pdbx_seq_one_letter_code
_entity_poly.pdbx_strand_id
1 'polypeptide(L)'
;MKTIQIHSSFSTNILLDFQNVTTIEIESKPIAEGAFGEVYICKSVNGKSLSVPQVIKLFKEDNQNRQDHNFNTVQKLQRKIEAKNQQIKINKGKNITDEYPALKGIPQFSFEGSVNGKKYRGFSSTNLKKIGFEEFIDILDKPNLYKSYQKISIDKKMLIAFHLASGFKLLQEIFFIHADLKPEAIFINTKTNECAIIDFDSGTITENPDDRPNVWGAPNDWVAPEIWEQLKQIGSGGLQQVKVNLLSDLWSVAVGIHYILTTTHPLFYLNELSPRVTKQYFNKYKWPEIQEAETYFNQGNRNIYLQVRDWLEKKLPKQIYTQLYNTVNYGYSNPIKRTTYNEWEKVLSSVQKAPEIQKFSFNLPKILSGSKVSLEWEITNSTNTKISSLGSVKSNDKIEIAPTKTSTYKLIAENTFGKIEQEISIKVLPLPKISEFKTNHQKIEYGRETSLIWSVENAVKAELSYNGILETLSFINEKKVLLKESTTFKLIITALDGKTTIEKELTVEVFKRVKINSFQSNLDFVVESLPITLSWEVENATKLTLTSNFQPDIDVTGKTSIKLKPKRNAILFLKASNDLFTTQERIEIEVQALPSMPRIQNIIPNSKELIPTFNLDFQNISDSILSKSELDFEKTMKPINGFSLKSSISKIFKTNRKNGI
;
A
#
# COMPACT_ATOMS: atom_id res chain seq x y z
N MET A 1 3.95 36.49 -9.91
CA MET A 1 5.05 36.02 -9.03
C MET A 1 6.27 36.91 -9.24
N LYS A 2 7.30 36.81 -8.41
CA LYS A 2 8.63 37.42 -8.66
C LYS A 2 9.67 36.30 -8.67
N THR A 3 10.63 36.36 -9.59
CA THR A 3 11.75 35.40 -9.65
C THR A 3 13.03 36.14 -9.32
N ILE A 4 13.70 35.73 -8.26
CA ILE A 4 14.97 36.28 -7.80
C ILE A 4 16.10 35.48 -8.44
N GLN A 5 16.99 36.15 -9.18
CA GLN A 5 18.27 35.61 -9.62
C GLN A 5 19.26 35.70 -8.45
N ILE A 6 19.88 34.59 -8.06
CA ILE A 6 20.81 34.54 -6.92
C ILE A 6 22.24 34.80 -7.42
N HIS A 7 22.96 35.69 -6.75
CA HIS A 7 24.34 36.08 -7.09
C HIS A 7 25.35 35.55 -6.06
N SER A 8 25.00 35.61 -4.78
CA SER A 8 25.78 35.06 -3.67
C SER A 8 24.81 34.42 -2.67
N SER A 9 25.24 33.36 -1.97
CA SER A 9 24.40 32.71 -0.97
C SER A 9 25.17 31.88 0.06
N PHE A 10 24.55 31.63 1.20
CA PHE A 10 24.99 30.68 2.21
C PHE A 10 23.85 29.73 2.58
N SER A 11 24.15 28.45 2.81
CA SER A 11 23.19 27.41 3.21
C SER A 11 23.66 26.69 4.46
N THR A 12 22.76 26.44 5.40
CA THR A 12 23.01 25.68 6.65
C THR A 12 23.02 24.15 6.43
N ASN A 13 22.80 23.69 5.19
CA ASN A 13 22.64 22.28 4.84
C ASN A 13 21.56 21.55 5.68
N ILE A 14 20.54 22.27 6.18
CA ILE A 14 19.38 21.69 6.85
C ILE A 14 18.51 21.00 5.79
N LEU A 15 17.88 21.75 4.89
CA LEU A 15 17.27 21.18 3.68
C LEU A 15 18.27 21.15 2.52
N LEU A 16 18.28 20.04 1.79
CA LEU A 16 19.13 19.87 0.59
C LEU A 16 18.63 20.69 -0.61
N ASP A 17 17.37 21.14 -0.59
CA ASP A 17 16.77 21.99 -1.62
C ASP A 17 17.55 23.31 -1.83
N PHE A 18 18.27 23.76 -0.79
CA PHE A 18 19.09 24.98 -0.80
C PHE A 18 20.57 24.74 -1.16
N GLN A 19 20.88 23.65 -1.86
CA GLN A 19 22.19 23.42 -2.46
C GLN A 19 22.22 23.90 -3.92
N ASN A 20 23.27 24.65 -4.29
CA ASN A 20 23.49 25.18 -5.64
C ASN A 20 22.30 25.99 -6.20
N VAL A 21 21.76 26.91 -5.39
CA VAL A 21 20.62 27.75 -5.78
C VAL A 21 21.07 28.85 -6.75
N THR A 22 20.40 28.92 -7.91
CA THR A 22 20.55 30.00 -8.89
C THR A 22 19.30 30.88 -8.96
N THR A 23 18.11 30.32 -8.64
CA THR A 23 16.83 31.05 -8.71
C THR A 23 15.88 30.68 -7.57
N ILE A 24 15.12 31.67 -7.10
CA ILE A 24 14.03 31.49 -6.13
C ILE A 24 12.77 32.19 -6.66
N GLU A 25 11.65 31.48 -6.65
CA GLU A 25 10.34 32.03 -7.04
C GLU A 25 9.48 32.32 -5.82
N ILE A 26 8.93 33.53 -5.74
CA ILE A 26 8.07 33.98 -4.64
C ILE A 26 6.73 34.53 -5.14
N GLU A 27 5.76 34.60 -4.24
CA GLU A 27 4.51 35.32 -4.51
C GLU A 27 4.75 36.81 -4.83
N SER A 28 3.82 37.41 -5.56
CA SER A 28 3.91 38.81 -6.01
C SER A 28 3.62 39.85 -4.94
N LYS A 29 2.93 39.46 -3.85
CA LYS A 29 2.67 40.29 -2.68
C LYS A 29 3.28 39.60 -1.44
N PRO A 30 3.76 40.37 -0.44
CA PRO A 30 4.13 39.79 0.84
C PRO A 30 2.89 39.28 1.59
N ILE A 31 3.10 38.32 2.49
CA ILE A 31 2.11 37.83 3.47
C ILE A 31 2.20 38.54 4.82
N ALA A 32 3.35 39.14 5.13
CA ALA A 32 3.57 39.99 6.29
C ALA A 32 4.65 41.03 5.96
N GLU A 33 4.58 42.19 6.60
CA GLU A 33 5.48 43.31 6.37
C GLU A 33 5.83 43.96 7.72
N GLY A 34 7.11 44.23 7.95
CA GLY A 34 7.62 44.85 9.17
C GLY A 34 8.54 46.03 8.89
N ALA A 35 9.14 46.58 9.94
CA ALA A 35 10.06 47.72 9.85
C ALA A 35 11.31 47.39 9.00
N PHE A 36 11.87 46.19 9.17
CA PHE A 36 13.15 45.79 8.56
C PHE A 36 13.01 44.94 7.28
N GLY A 37 11.80 44.52 6.89
CA GLY A 37 11.63 43.61 5.77
C GLY A 37 10.20 43.26 5.38
N GLU A 38 10.09 42.52 4.28
CA GLU A 38 8.86 41.95 3.71
C GLU A 38 8.98 40.42 3.69
N VAL A 39 7.94 39.69 4.10
CA VAL A 39 7.92 38.22 4.11
C VAL A 39 7.01 37.70 3.00
N TYR A 40 7.53 36.83 2.14
CA TYR A 40 6.84 36.23 0.99
C TYR A 40 6.75 34.72 1.10
N ILE A 41 5.69 34.09 0.56
CA ILE A 41 5.66 32.64 0.36
C ILE A 41 6.62 32.25 -0.77
N CYS A 42 7.50 31.29 -0.50
CA CYS A 42 8.32 30.65 -1.52
C CYS A 42 7.50 29.63 -2.31
N LYS A 43 7.66 29.60 -3.63
CA LYS A 43 6.97 28.68 -4.55
C LYS A 43 7.89 27.60 -5.09
N SER A 44 9.07 27.98 -5.55
CA SER A 44 10.07 27.06 -6.07
C SER A 44 11.48 27.55 -5.82
N VAL A 45 12.43 26.61 -5.83
CA VAL A 45 13.87 26.85 -5.86
C VAL A 45 14.43 26.11 -7.06
N ASN A 46 15.17 26.80 -7.92
CA ASN A 46 15.63 26.26 -9.23
C ASN A 46 14.49 25.61 -10.05
N GLY A 47 13.28 26.20 -10.02
CA GLY A 47 12.08 25.69 -10.70
C GLY A 47 11.45 24.44 -10.07
N LYS A 48 11.94 23.97 -8.92
CA LYS A 48 11.45 22.77 -8.21
C LYS A 48 10.67 23.12 -6.96
N SER A 49 9.62 22.36 -6.66
CA SER A 49 8.92 22.46 -5.38
C SER A 49 9.82 22.01 -4.23
N LEU A 50 9.72 22.70 -3.10
CA LEU A 50 10.46 22.43 -1.86
C LEU A 50 9.96 21.18 -1.13
N SER A 51 10.87 20.46 -0.47
CA SER A 51 10.56 19.32 0.41
C SER A 51 9.79 19.72 1.67
N VAL A 52 10.05 20.93 2.20
CA VAL A 52 9.34 21.53 3.33
C VAL A 52 8.97 22.98 2.96
N PRO A 53 7.69 23.40 3.07
CA PRO A 53 7.25 24.75 2.71
C PRO A 53 8.08 25.87 3.36
N GLN A 54 8.44 26.91 2.60
CA GLN A 54 9.29 28.02 3.04
C GLN A 54 8.64 29.40 2.88
N VAL A 55 9.18 30.37 3.61
CA VAL A 55 8.98 31.81 3.39
C VAL A 55 10.33 32.49 3.19
N ILE A 56 10.35 33.56 2.38
CA ILE A 56 11.52 34.41 2.13
C ILE A 56 11.30 35.76 2.82
N LYS A 57 12.16 36.14 3.77
CA LYS A 57 12.24 37.50 4.31
C LYS A 57 13.21 38.29 3.44
N LEU A 58 12.72 39.30 2.73
CA LEU A 58 13.54 40.28 2.01
C LEU A 58 13.76 41.49 2.91
N PHE A 59 15.01 41.92 3.09
CA PHE A 59 15.31 43.12 3.86
C PHE A 59 14.94 44.38 3.08
N LYS A 60 14.39 45.38 3.79
CA LYS A 60 14.15 46.73 3.26
C LYS A 60 15.45 47.51 3.28
N GLU A 61 15.75 48.24 2.20
CA GLU A 61 16.86 49.18 2.17
C GLU A 61 16.51 50.41 3.04
N ASP A 62 17.38 50.81 3.97
CA ASP A 62 17.24 52.06 4.70
C ASP A 62 18.52 52.91 4.72
N ASN A 63 18.34 54.20 5.04
CA ASN A 63 19.37 55.23 5.04
C ASN A 63 20.44 55.04 6.15
N GLN A 64 20.31 54.02 7.01
CA GLN A 64 21.26 53.68 8.07
C GLN A 64 21.99 52.36 7.77
N ASN A 65 21.74 51.73 6.62
CA ASN A 65 22.28 50.42 6.22
C ASN A 65 22.03 49.30 7.23
N ARG A 66 20.94 49.37 8.02
CA ARG A 66 20.64 48.34 9.04
C ARG A 66 20.37 46.97 8.43
N GLN A 67 19.90 46.93 7.18
CA GLN A 67 19.79 45.71 6.38
C GLN A 67 21.11 44.92 6.29
N ASP A 68 22.26 45.61 6.25
CA ASP A 68 23.56 44.96 6.09
C ASP A 68 24.06 44.38 7.41
N HIS A 69 23.80 45.04 8.54
CA HIS A 69 24.02 44.43 9.86
C HIS A 69 23.13 43.19 10.04
N ASN A 70 21.82 43.30 9.82
CA ASN A 70 20.88 42.20 10.03
C ASN A 70 21.21 41.00 9.13
N PHE A 71 21.58 41.23 7.86
CA PHE A 71 22.05 40.19 6.94
C PHE A 71 23.36 39.54 7.41
N ASN A 72 24.33 40.33 7.88
CA ASN A 72 25.59 39.82 8.42
C ASN A 72 25.38 39.00 9.71
N THR A 73 24.49 39.43 10.60
CA THR A 73 24.11 38.67 11.82
C THR A 73 23.46 37.34 11.46
N VAL A 74 22.54 37.32 10.49
CA VAL A 74 21.98 36.07 9.95
C VAL A 74 23.07 35.16 9.39
N GLN A 75 24.04 35.68 8.62
CA GLN A 75 25.14 34.87 8.10
C GLN A 75 26.11 34.36 9.17
N LYS A 76 26.41 35.15 10.22
CA LYS A 76 27.20 34.70 11.38
C LYS A 76 26.51 33.53 12.08
N LEU A 77 25.22 33.67 12.40
CA LEU A 77 24.41 32.61 13.00
C LEU A 77 24.37 31.35 12.11
N GLN A 78 24.10 31.52 10.81
CA GLN A 78 24.03 30.41 9.87
C GLN A 78 25.31 29.58 9.81
N ARG A 79 26.49 30.20 9.86
CA ARG A 79 27.77 29.46 9.88
C ARG A 79 27.92 28.57 11.12
N LYS A 80 27.50 29.03 12.29
CA LYS A 80 27.49 28.23 13.52
C LYS A 80 26.49 27.07 13.45
N ILE A 81 25.30 27.36 12.92
CA ILE A 81 24.21 26.38 12.75
C ILE A 81 24.56 25.31 11.73
N GLU A 82 25.25 25.66 10.64
CA GLU A 82 25.77 24.73 9.62
C GLU A 82 26.71 23.69 10.27
N ALA A 83 27.75 24.15 10.98
CA ALA A 83 28.70 23.27 11.67
C ALA A 83 28.03 22.39 12.75
N LYS A 84 27.09 22.96 13.54
CA LYS A 84 26.35 22.21 14.56
C LYS A 84 25.39 21.18 13.94
N ASN A 85 24.78 21.50 12.80
CA ASN A 85 23.94 20.59 12.02
C ASN A 85 24.75 19.44 11.41
N GLN A 86 25.96 19.69 10.89
CA GLN A 86 26.88 18.61 10.49
C GLN A 86 27.20 17.66 11.67
N GLN A 87 27.55 18.21 12.83
CA GLN A 87 27.85 17.42 14.03
C GLN A 87 26.67 16.53 14.47
N ILE A 88 25.43 17.06 14.44
CA ILE A 88 24.23 16.31 14.80
C ILE A 88 23.90 15.25 13.74
N LYS A 89 24.09 15.54 12.44
CA LYS A 89 23.93 14.54 11.36
C LYS A 89 24.88 13.36 11.52
N ILE A 90 26.16 13.61 11.82
CA ILE A 90 27.17 12.57 12.06
C ILE A 90 26.81 11.74 13.30
N ASN A 91 26.48 12.40 14.42
CA ASN A 91 26.31 11.72 15.71
C ASN A 91 24.94 11.05 15.91
N LYS A 92 23.89 11.51 15.23
CA LYS A 92 22.49 11.08 15.47
C LYS A 92 21.70 10.73 14.19
N GLY A 93 22.23 11.01 12.99
CA GLY A 93 21.51 10.77 11.73
C GLY A 93 20.28 11.67 11.52
N LYS A 94 20.20 12.80 12.23
CA LYS A 94 19.07 13.74 12.25
C LYS A 94 19.53 15.16 11.90
N ASN A 95 18.63 16.03 11.45
CA ASN A 95 18.93 17.46 11.30
C ASN A 95 18.88 18.16 12.68
N ILE A 96 19.54 19.31 12.80
CA ILE A 96 19.44 20.18 13.99
C ILE A 96 17.99 20.56 14.34
N THR A 97 17.11 20.69 13.35
CA THR A 97 15.68 21.01 13.51
C THR A 97 14.80 19.84 13.94
N ASP A 98 15.30 18.60 13.81
CA ASP A 98 14.59 17.39 14.24
C ASP A 98 14.95 17.06 15.69
N GLU A 99 16.16 17.42 16.11
CA GLU A 99 16.64 17.32 17.49
C GLU A 99 16.14 18.48 18.36
N TYR A 100 16.15 19.71 17.82
CA TYR A 100 15.73 20.94 18.49
C TYR A 100 14.58 21.61 17.72
N PRO A 101 13.31 21.21 17.95
CA PRO A 101 12.15 21.78 17.26
C PRO A 101 12.03 23.31 17.36
N ALA A 102 12.54 23.89 18.46
CA ALA A 102 12.64 25.33 18.66
C ALA A 102 13.36 26.07 17.51
N LEU A 103 14.25 25.41 16.78
CA LEU A 103 15.00 26.00 15.66
C LEU A 103 14.37 25.74 14.29
N LYS A 104 13.16 25.16 14.20
CA LYS A 104 12.46 24.96 12.91
C LYS A 104 12.20 26.27 12.15
N GLY A 105 12.13 27.41 12.84
CA GLY A 105 11.98 28.75 12.27
C GLY A 105 13.30 29.50 12.00
N ILE A 106 14.46 28.84 12.13
CA ILE A 106 15.76 29.49 11.94
C ILE A 106 16.03 29.84 10.47
N PRO A 107 16.71 30.97 10.16
CA PRO A 107 17.14 31.28 8.79
C PRO A 107 18.07 30.18 8.26
N GLN A 108 17.62 29.35 7.31
CA GLN A 108 18.40 28.19 6.84
C GLN A 108 19.23 28.46 5.58
N PHE A 109 18.87 29.48 4.81
CA PHE A 109 19.56 29.91 3.59
C PHE A 109 19.52 31.44 3.53
N SER A 110 20.61 32.11 3.19
CA SER A 110 20.64 33.56 2.94
C SER A 110 21.27 33.87 1.60
N PHE A 111 20.91 35.00 0.99
CA PHE A 111 21.35 35.37 -0.35
C PHE A 111 21.43 36.87 -0.60
N GLU A 112 22.30 37.24 -1.53
CA GLU A 112 22.16 38.45 -2.33
C GLU A 112 21.74 38.06 -3.75
N GLY A 113 20.79 38.80 -4.32
CA GLY A 113 20.26 38.51 -5.65
C GLY A 113 19.64 39.74 -6.31
N SER A 114 18.92 39.54 -7.41
CA SER A 114 18.18 40.60 -8.07
C SER A 114 16.85 40.17 -8.69
N VAL A 115 15.94 41.14 -8.84
CA VAL A 115 14.72 41.03 -9.65
C VAL A 115 14.69 42.24 -10.57
N ASN A 116 14.65 42.02 -11.89
CA ASN A 116 14.64 43.07 -12.92
C ASN A 116 15.74 44.14 -12.71
N GLY A 117 16.95 43.73 -12.32
CA GLY A 117 18.08 44.61 -12.05
C GLY A 117 18.11 45.25 -10.66
N LYS A 118 16.98 45.37 -9.95
CA LYS A 118 17.01 45.79 -8.53
C LYS A 118 17.61 44.68 -7.67
N LYS A 119 18.61 45.03 -6.86
CA LYS A 119 19.25 44.13 -5.88
C LYS A 119 18.34 43.89 -4.67
N TYR A 120 18.48 42.71 -4.06
CA TYR A 120 17.82 42.33 -2.81
C TYR A 120 18.77 41.51 -1.94
N ARG A 121 18.65 41.68 -0.61
CA ARG A 121 19.23 40.80 0.40
C ARG A 121 18.09 40.11 1.16
N GLY A 122 18.27 38.85 1.53
CA GLY A 122 17.22 38.12 2.25
C GLY A 122 17.62 36.73 2.72
N PHE A 123 16.67 36.06 3.37
CA PHE A 123 16.84 34.68 3.84
C PHE A 123 15.56 33.85 3.73
N SER A 124 15.72 32.54 3.66
CA SER A 124 14.64 31.55 3.77
C SER A 124 14.51 31.03 5.20
N SER A 125 13.27 30.90 5.66
CA SER A 125 12.90 30.16 6.87
C SER A 125 11.67 29.29 6.60
N THR A 126 11.43 28.29 7.43
CA THR A 126 10.29 27.37 7.30
C THR A 126 8.96 28.12 7.42
N ASN A 127 8.00 27.79 6.55
CA ASN A 127 6.64 28.28 6.68
C ASN A 127 5.92 27.50 7.80
N LEU A 128 6.11 27.95 9.04
CA LEU A 128 5.63 27.29 10.26
C LEU A 128 4.11 27.05 10.25
N LYS A 129 3.31 28.01 9.75
CA LYS A 129 1.85 27.83 9.57
C LYS A 129 1.49 26.72 8.57
N LYS A 130 2.28 26.51 7.51
CA LYS A 130 2.07 25.39 6.58
C LYS A 130 2.48 24.02 7.12
N ILE A 131 3.29 23.95 8.19
CA ILE A 131 3.60 22.72 8.92
C ILE A 131 2.86 22.59 10.26
N GLY A 132 1.79 23.38 10.45
CA GLY A 132 0.81 23.19 11.53
C GLY A 132 1.15 23.83 12.89
N PHE A 133 2.08 24.78 12.91
CA PHE A 133 2.29 25.67 14.06
C PHE A 133 1.39 26.91 13.92
N GLU A 134 0.87 27.42 15.03
CA GLU A 134 0.27 28.77 15.09
C GLU A 134 1.23 29.75 15.78
N GLU A 135 1.09 31.05 15.49
CA GLU A 135 1.80 32.10 16.23
C GLU A 135 1.32 32.11 17.69
N PHE A 136 2.21 32.34 18.64
CA PHE A 136 1.82 32.28 20.05
C PHE A 136 1.01 33.51 20.47
N ILE A 137 1.28 34.70 19.90
CA ILE A 137 0.38 35.85 20.01
C ILE A 137 -1.04 35.53 19.48
N ASP A 138 -1.14 34.85 18.33
CA ASP A 138 -2.43 34.37 17.79
C ASP A 138 -3.16 33.44 18.77
N ILE A 139 -2.43 32.59 19.50
CA ILE A 139 -2.99 31.69 20.52
C ILE A 139 -3.49 32.47 21.75
N LEU A 140 -2.82 33.55 22.14
CA LEU A 140 -3.22 34.39 23.27
C LEU A 140 -4.47 35.22 22.93
N ASP A 141 -4.46 35.88 21.76
CA ASP A 141 -5.49 36.86 21.39
C ASP A 141 -6.78 36.23 20.83
N LYS A 142 -6.68 35.13 20.05
CA LYS A 142 -7.85 34.59 19.32
C LYS A 142 -8.62 33.62 20.22
N PRO A 143 -9.88 33.92 20.64
CA PRO A 143 -10.57 33.16 21.69
C PRO A 143 -10.73 31.65 21.42
N ASN A 144 -10.80 31.24 20.14
CA ASN A 144 -10.89 29.83 19.77
C ASN A 144 -9.56 29.09 19.90
N LEU A 145 -8.43 29.76 19.64
CA LEU A 145 -7.10 29.19 19.85
C LEU A 145 -6.78 29.16 21.36
N TYR A 146 -7.06 30.25 22.09
CA TYR A 146 -6.92 30.32 23.54
C TYR A 146 -7.69 29.19 24.25
N LYS A 147 -9.00 29.04 23.97
CA LYS A 147 -9.85 27.97 24.53
C LYS A 147 -9.41 26.55 24.14
N SER A 148 -8.66 26.41 23.05
CA SER A 148 -8.07 25.13 22.64
C SER A 148 -6.75 24.87 23.38
N TYR A 149 -5.93 25.89 23.56
CA TYR A 149 -4.67 25.84 24.27
C TYR A 149 -4.84 25.54 25.78
N GLN A 150 -5.88 26.07 26.42
CA GLN A 150 -6.15 25.74 27.84
C GLN A 150 -6.62 24.31 28.08
N LYS A 151 -7.02 23.57 27.04
CA LYS A 151 -7.36 22.14 27.13
C LYS A 151 -6.14 21.22 27.02
N ILE A 152 -4.96 21.76 26.72
CA ILE A 152 -3.72 21.00 26.63
C ILE A 152 -3.24 20.65 28.04
N SER A 153 -2.91 19.38 28.27
CA SER A 153 -2.41 18.91 29.58
C SER A 153 -1.10 19.60 29.96
N ILE A 154 -0.84 19.71 31.26
CA ILE A 154 0.36 20.37 31.75
C ILE A 154 1.64 19.70 31.24
N ASP A 155 1.69 18.37 31.15
CA ASP A 155 2.86 17.64 30.65
C ASP A 155 3.25 18.06 29.22
N LYS A 156 2.24 18.33 28.38
CA LYS A 156 2.42 18.84 27.02
C LYS A 156 2.85 20.31 27.01
N LYS A 157 2.32 21.17 27.88
CA LYS A 157 2.81 22.55 28.05
C LYS A 157 4.26 22.57 28.56
N MET A 158 4.62 21.67 29.47
CA MET A 158 6.00 21.50 29.96
C MET A 158 6.94 20.96 28.86
N LEU A 159 6.44 20.17 27.90
CA LEU A 159 7.19 19.73 26.73
C LEU A 159 7.45 20.89 25.74
N ILE A 160 6.44 21.72 25.48
CA ILE A 160 6.59 22.95 24.68
C ILE A 160 7.64 23.88 25.34
N ALA A 161 7.58 24.04 26.67
CA ALA A 161 8.57 24.81 27.44
C ALA A 161 9.98 24.17 27.43
N PHE A 162 10.07 22.83 27.49
CA PHE A 162 11.34 22.11 27.37
C PHE A 162 12.02 22.40 26.03
N HIS A 163 11.27 22.37 24.93
CA HIS A 163 11.81 22.69 23.61
C HIS A 163 12.34 24.14 23.54
N LEU A 164 11.64 25.11 24.13
CA LEU A 164 12.11 26.50 24.21
C LEU A 164 13.45 26.59 24.96
N ALA A 165 13.53 25.99 26.16
CA ALA A 165 14.74 25.99 26.97
C ALA A 165 15.93 25.30 26.29
N SER A 166 15.71 24.13 25.69
CA SER A 166 16.75 23.35 25.00
C SER A 166 17.21 24.04 23.70
N GLY A 167 16.30 24.73 22.99
CA GLY A 167 16.65 25.61 21.87
C GLY A 167 17.55 26.76 22.29
N PHE A 168 17.20 27.48 23.35
CA PHE A 168 18.01 28.59 23.88
C PHE A 168 19.36 28.14 24.46
N LYS A 169 19.43 26.95 25.08
CA LYS A 169 20.70 26.31 25.44
C LYS A 169 21.58 26.11 24.20
N LEU A 170 21.04 25.62 23.09
CA LEU A 170 21.82 25.43 21.86
C LEU A 170 22.30 26.76 21.26
N LEU A 171 21.51 27.84 21.39
CA LEU A 171 21.93 29.20 21.03
C LEU A 171 23.08 29.68 21.93
N GLN A 172 23.03 29.42 23.25
CA GLN A 172 24.13 29.69 24.16
C GLN A 172 25.41 28.90 23.81
N GLU A 173 25.29 27.62 23.41
CA GLU A 173 26.43 26.80 22.97
C GLU A 173 27.14 27.34 21.70
N ILE A 174 26.47 28.20 20.92
CA ILE A 174 27.05 28.87 19.74
C ILE A 174 27.29 30.38 19.95
N PHE A 175 27.24 30.84 21.20
CA PHE A 175 27.41 32.24 21.59
C PHE A 175 26.39 33.22 20.98
N PHE A 176 25.17 32.75 20.66
CA PHE A 176 24.10 33.58 20.13
C PHE A 176 23.18 34.13 21.24
N ILE A 177 22.86 35.42 21.15
CA ILE A 177 21.86 36.13 21.97
C ILE A 177 20.73 36.58 21.04
N HIS A 178 19.48 36.30 21.41
CA HIS A 178 18.30 36.62 20.62
C HIS A 178 17.85 38.07 20.82
N ALA A 179 17.90 38.58 22.05
CA ALA A 179 17.62 39.97 22.42
C ALA A 179 16.22 40.55 22.14
N ASP A 180 15.29 39.80 21.53
CA ASP A 180 13.94 40.26 21.15
C ASP A 180 12.88 39.13 21.27
N LEU A 181 13.02 38.27 22.29
CA LEU A 181 12.08 37.17 22.55
C LEU A 181 10.78 37.69 23.21
N LYS A 182 9.65 37.40 22.57
CA LYS A 182 8.28 37.88 22.85
C LYS A 182 7.24 36.92 22.25
N PRO A 183 5.92 37.04 22.53
CA PRO A 183 4.89 36.14 22.00
C PRO A 183 4.84 36.03 20.47
N GLU A 184 5.17 37.12 19.75
CA GLU A 184 5.21 37.17 18.29
C GLU A 184 6.41 36.39 17.71
N ALA A 185 7.50 36.29 18.46
CA ALA A 185 8.70 35.56 18.06
C ALA A 185 8.61 34.04 18.31
N ILE A 186 7.49 33.56 18.87
CA ILE A 186 7.25 32.14 19.19
C ILE A 186 6.06 31.60 18.39
N PHE A 187 6.23 30.38 17.92
CA PHE A 187 5.22 29.54 17.28
C PHE A 187 5.03 28.27 18.10
N ILE A 188 3.80 27.73 18.16
CA ILE A 188 3.48 26.48 18.86
C ILE A 188 2.67 25.55 17.96
N ASN A 189 3.09 24.28 17.88
CA ASN A 189 2.30 23.20 17.29
C ASN A 189 1.68 22.36 18.40
N THR A 190 0.37 22.52 18.59
CA THR A 190 -0.40 21.85 19.66
C THR A 190 -0.69 20.36 19.39
N LYS A 191 -0.34 19.86 18.19
CA LYS A 191 -0.47 18.44 17.82
C LYS A 191 0.81 17.67 18.13
N THR A 192 1.97 18.22 17.76
CA THR A 192 3.29 17.64 18.08
C THR A 192 3.79 18.03 19.48
N ASN A 193 3.20 19.08 20.08
CA ASN A 193 3.59 19.67 21.37
C ASN A 193 4.99 20.34 21.31
N GLU A 194 5.32 20.91 20.16
CA GLU A 194 6.58 21.60 19.89
C GLU A 194 6.42 23.13 19.90
N CYS A 195 7.47 23.85 20.26
CA CYS A 195 7.62 25.28 19.91
C CYS A 195 8.59 25.46 18.74
N ALA A 196 8.55 26.62 18.09
CA ALA A 196 9.55 27.13 17.15
C ALA A 196 9.77 28.63 17.41
N ILE A 197 10.99 29.12 17.21
CA ILE A 197 11.41 30.52 17.42
C ILE A 197 11.67 31.15 16.04
N ILE A 198 11.45 32.46 15.89
CA ILE A 198 11.76 33.27 14.69
C ILE A 198 12.51 34.58 15.03
N ASP A 199 12.66 35.51 14.08
CA ASP A 199 13.25 36.86 14.25
C ASP A 199 14.67 36.93 14.85
N PHE A 200 15.48 35.93 14.50
CA PHE A 200 16.93 35.89 14.77
C PHE A 200 17.74 37.04 14.14
N ASP A 201 17.19 37.78 13.16
CA ASP A 201 17.88 38.91 12.52
C ASP A 201 18.05 40.15 13.42
N SER A 202 17.40 40.15 14.59
CA SER A 202 17.57 41.12 15.68
C SER A 202 18.79 40.85 16.60
N GLY A 203 19.24 39.59 16.67
CA GLY A 203 20.19 39.11 17.69
C GLY A 203 21.66 39.46 17.45
N THR A 204 22.58 38.71 18.08
CA THR A 204 24.03 38.81 17.82
C THR A 204 24.79 37.52 18.19
N ILE A 205 25.99 37.34 17.62
CA ILE A 205 26.98 36.33 18.03
C ILE A 205 28.05 37.03 18.86
N THR A 206 28.16 36.74 20.15
CA THR A 206 29.10 37.44 21.07
C THR A 206 30.46 36.75 21.12
N GLU A 207 31.25 36.90 20.06
CA GLU A 207 32.65 36.43 20.03
C GLU A 207 33.68 37.57 20.12
N ASN A 208 33.30 38.80 19.75
CA ASN A 208 34.14 40.00 19.83
C ASN A 208 33.52 41.06 20.76
N PRO A 209 34.31 41.95 21.41
CA PRO A 209 33.78 43.02 22.27
C PRO A 209 32.82 44.01 21.59
N ASP A 210 32.92 44.13 20.27
CA ASP A 210 32.09 45.02 19.44
C ASP A 210 30.83 44.34 18.88
N ASP A 211 30.66 43.03 19.07
CA ASP A 211 29.45 42.31 18.67
C ASP A 211 28.28 42.69 19.61
N ARG A 212 27.40 43.57 19.13
CA ARG A 212 26.22 44.05 19.88
C ARG A 212 24.93 43.73 19.12
N PRO A 213 23.83 43.39 19.82
CA PRO A 213 22.54 43.19 19.18
C PRO A 213 22.01 44.52 18.62
N ASN A 214 21.27 44.44 17.51
CA ASN A 214 20.77 45.61 16.80
C ASN A 214 19.46 46.19 17.40
N VAL A 215 18.95 45.55 18.46
CA VAL A 215 17.64 45.84 19.05
C VAL A 215 17.68 47.05 19.98
N TRP A 216 17.01 48.11 19.55
CA TRP A 216 16.46 49.12 20.46
C TRP A 216 15.20 48.48 21.08
N GLY A 217 15.35 47.81 22.22
CA GLY A 217 14.33 46.93 22.80
C GLY A 217 12.93 47.55 22.82
N ALA A 218 12.04 47.06 21.95
CA ALA A 218 10.67 47.55 21.86
C ALA A 218 9.93 47.22 23.16
N PRO A 219 9.33 48.21 23.87
CA PRO A 219 8.72 47.97 25.18
C PRO A 219 7.62 46.90 25.12
N ASN A 220 7.90 45.75 25.72
CA ASN A 220 6.96 44.65 25.91
C ASN A 220 7.17 44.05 27.32
N ASP A 221 6.27 43.17 27.76
CA ASP A 221 6.25 42.62 29.11
C ASP A 221 7.27 41.50 29.35
N TRP A 222 7.92 40.96 28.32
CA TRP A 222 8.99 39.96 28.45
C TRP A 222 10.36 40.59 28.63
N VAL A 223 10.49 41.91 28.38
CA VAL A 223 11.73 42.68 28.54
C VAL A 223 12.26 42.62 29.97
N ALA A 224 13.56 42.35 30.11
CA ALA A 224 14.20 42.21 31.42
C ALA A 224 14.23 43.53 32.24
N PRO A 225 14.19 43.47 33.58
CA PRO A 225 14.11 44.67 34.45
C PRO A 225 15.21 45.71 34.22
N GLU A 226 16.45 45.27 33.98
CA GLU A 226 17.59 46.14 33.68
C GLU A 226 17.50 46.83 32.31
N ILE A 227 16.69 46.29 31.40
CA ILE A 227 16.40 46.89 30.09
C ILE A 227 15.30 47.95 30.25
N TRP A 228 14.26 47.67 31.06
CA TRP A 228 13.22 48.65 31.41
C TRP A 228 13.78 49.92 32.06
N GLU A 229 14.79 49.81 32.92
CA GLU A 229 15.44 51.00 33.52
C GLU A 229 16.33 51.75 32.51
N GLN A 230 16.99 51.06 31.57
CA GLN A 230 17.73 51.70 30.47
C GLN A 230 16.80 52.47 29.52
N LEU A 231 15.67 51.87 29.13
CA LEU A 231 14.68 52.50 28.24
C LEU A 231 14.12 53.81 28.81
N LYS A 232 13.96 53.92 30.13
CA LYS A 232 13.58 55.19 30.78
C LYS A 232 14.66 56.27 30.68
N GLN A 233 15.94 55.90 30.80
CA GLN A 233 17.05 56.87 30.83
C GLN A 233 17.26 57.55 29.46
N ILE A 234 16.97 56.84 28.36
CA ILE A 234 17.05 57.37 26.99
C ILE A 234 16.16 58.61 26.79
N GLY A 235 15.04 58.70 27.52
CA GLY A 235 14.10 59.83 27.43
C GLY A 235 14.66 61.19 27.88
N SER A 236 15.81 61.22 28.55
CA SER A 236 16.40 62.44 29.11
C SER A 236 17.53 63.07 28.28
N GLY A 237 18.00 62.43 27.20
CA GLY A 237 19.06 63.02 26.38
C GLY A 237 19.89 62.10 25.49
N GLY A 238 19.26 61.47 24.49
CA GLY A 238 19.95 61.08 23.25
C GLY A 238 20.65 59.71 23.20
N LEU A 239 20.23 58.88 22.24
CA LEU A 239 21.01 57.85 21.53
C LEU A 239 21.84 56.82 22.35
N GLN A 240 21.52 56.57 23.62
CA GLN A 240 22.16 55.48 24.36
C GLN A 240 21.62 54.12 23.87
N GLN A 241 22.47 53.34 23.19
CA GLN A 241 22.16 51.97 22.76
C GLN A 241 21.86 51.07 23.98
N VAL A 242 20.71 50.40 23.94
CA VAL A 242 20.28 49.44 24.98
C VAL A 242 21.25 48.26 25.05
N LYS A 243 21.77 47.96 26.24
CA LYS A 243 22.69 46.83 26.48
C LYS A 243 21.92 45.58 26.88
N VAL A 244 21.57 44.77 25.89
CA VAL A 244 21.04 43.41 26.09
C VAL A 244 22.22 42.42 26.19
N ASN A 245 22.11 41.41 27.05
CA ASN A 245 23.10 40.34 27.21
C ASN A 245 22.42 39.00 27.55
N LEU A 246 23.19 37.91 27.68
CA LEU A 246 22.69 36.56 27.95
C LEU A 246 21.76 36.50 29.18
N LEU A 247 22.07 37.24 30.26
CA LEU A 247 21.25 37.25 31.47
C LEU A 247 19.90 37.95 31.25
N SER A 248 19.80 38.86 30.28
CA SER A 248 18.53 39.46 29.86
C SER A 248 17.66 38.45 29.12
N ASP A 249 18.22 37.66 28.20
CA ASP A 249 17.48 36.56 27.55
C ASP A 249 17.07 35.46 28.56
N LEU A 250 17.85 35.18 29.61
CA LEU A 250 17.44 34.27 30.71
C LEU A 250 16.10 34.72 31.34
N TRP A 251 15.86 36.03 31.45
CA TRP A 251 14.59 36.57 31.95
C TRP A 251 13.47 36.36 30.93
N SER A 252 13.68 36.77 29.68
CA SER A 252 12.68 36.63 28.61
C SER A 252 12.26 35.17 28.40
N VAL A 253 13.19 34.22 28.49
CA VAL A 253 12.91 32.78 28.43
C VAL A 253 12.15 32.28 29.65
N ALA A 254 12.47 32.75 30.87
CA ALA A 254 11.70 32.40 32.06
C ALA A 254 10.26 32.94 32.03
N VAL A 255 10.07 34.17 31.54
CA VAL A 255 8.75 34.75 31.24
C VAL A 255 8.02 33.92 30.18
N GLY A 256 8.70 33.55 29.09
CA GLY A 256 8.14 32.72 28.03
C GLY A 256 7.72 31.33 28.49
N ILE A 257 8.50 30.69 29.38
CA ILE A 257 8.12 29.44 30.04
C ILE A 257 6.86 29.66 30.90
N HIS A 258 6.80 30.72 31.72
CA HIS A 258 5.60 31.03 32.49
C HIS A 258 4.37 31.27 31.60
N TYR A 259 4.52 31.96 30.47
CA TYR A 259 3.47 32.17 29.48
C TYR A 259 3.02 30.86 28.80
N ILE A 260 3.94 29.98 28.41
CA ILE A 260 3.60 28.66 27.83
C ILE A 260 2.76 27.84 28.81
N LEU A 261 3.08 27.89 30.11
CA LEU A 261 2.36 27.18 31.16
C LEU A 261 0.98 27.83 31.47
N THR A 262 0.96 29.14 31.70
CA THR A 262 -0.19 29.87 32.31
C THR A 262 -0.93 30.84 31.39
N THR A 263 -0.39 31.16 30.20
CA THR A 263 -0.80 32.26 29.32
C THR A 263 -0.78 33.67 29.94
N THR A 264 0.08 33.88 30.95
CA THR A 264 0.24 35.19 31.61
C THR A 264 1.71 35.51 31.90
N HIS A 265 2.04 36.80 32.03
CA HIS A 265 3.31 37.26 32.60
C HIS A 265 3.38 36.89 34.10
N PRO A 266 4.54 36.48 34.68
CA PRO A 266 4.63 36.13 36.11
C PRO A 266 4.01 37.13 37.10
N LEU A 267 4.05 38.43 36.77
CA LEU A 267 3.52 39.53 37.60
C LEU A 267 2.25 40.18 37.03
N PHE A 268 1.45 39.47 36.22
CA PHE A 268 0.25 40.02 35.56
C PHE A 268 -0.83 40.59 36.49
N TYR A 269 -0.76 40.24 37.78
CA TYR A 269 -1.65 40.75 38.84
C TYR A 269 -1.22 42.14 39.38
N LEU A 270 -0.12 42.72 38.88
CA LEU A 270 0.23 44.12 39.08
C LEU A 270 -0.47 45.00 38.02
N ASN A 271 -0.78 46.25 38.37
CA ASN A 271 -1.44 47.19 37.44
C ASN A 271 -0.47 47.82 36.41
N GLU A 272 0.83 47.87 36.71
CA GLU A 272 1.90 48.14 35.76
C GLU A 272 3.10 47.22 36.06
N LEU A 273 3.87 46.85 35.04
CA LEU A 273 5.12 46.09 35.18
C LEU A 273 6.36 47.00 35.33
N SER A 274 6.14 48.30 35.53
CA SER A 274 7.23 49.27 35.62
C SER A 274 8.06 49.04 36.90
N PRO A 275 9.39 49.30 36.86
CA PRO A 275 10.27 49.24 38.02
C PRO A 275 9.83 50.04 39.27
N ARG A 276 8.85 50.96 39.15
CA ARG A 276 8.23 51.66 40.28
C ARG A 276 7.37 50.71 41.11
N VAL A 277 6.38 50.07 40.48
CA VAL A 277 5.41 49.19 41.15
C VAL A 277 6.02 47.82 41.46
N THR A 278 6.86 47.26 40.60
CA THR A 278 7.54 46.00 40.91
C THR A 278 8.48 46.14 42.11
N LYS A 279 9.14 47.30 42.30
CA LYS A 279 9.95 47.58 43.49
C LYS A 279 9.10 47.77 44.74
N GLN A 280 7.94 48.43 44.66
CA GLN A 280 6.97 48.48 45.76
C GLN A 280 6.52 47.06 46.16
N TYR A 281 6.20 46.23 45.17
CA TYR A 281 5.83 44.84 45.36
C TYR A 281 6.93 44.00 46.04
N PHE A 282 8.14 43.92 45.46
CA PHE A 282 9.23 43.08 46.01
C PHE A 282 9.80 43.54 47.35
N ASN A 283 9.53 44.78 47.77
CA ASN A 283 9.83 45.28 49.11
C ASN A 283 8.92 44.68 50.20
N LYS A 284 7.67 44.30 49.87
CA LYS A 284 6.68 43.75 50.82
C LYS A 284 6.39 42.25 50.61
N TYR A 285 6.56 41.74 49.39
CA TYR A 285 6.07 40.42 48.98
C TYR A 285 7.13 39.55 48.29
N LYS A 286 6.75 38.28 48.08
CA LYS A 286 7.44 37.32 47.21
C LYS A 286 6.41 36.67 46.29
N TRP A 287 6.76 36.59 45.00
CA TRP A 287 5.94 35.93 43.97
C TRP A 287 5.61 34.49 44.38
N PRO A 288 4.34 34.04 44.20
CA PRO A 288 3.20 34.75 43.57
C PRO A 288 2.31 35.54 44.56
N GLU A 289 2.68 35.74 45.82
CA GLU A 289 1.77 36.28 46.85
C GLU A 289 1.61 37.80 46.82
N ILE A 290 0.37 38.28 47.00
CA ILE A 290 0.02 39.70 47.18
C ILE A 290 -1.26 39.83 48.02
N GLN A 291 -1.46 40.95 48.72
CA GLN A 291 -2.77 41.29 49.30
C GLN A 291 -3.60 42.02 48.24
N GLU A 292 -4.84 41.58 48.02
CA GLU A 292 -5.76 42.16 47.02
C GLU A 292 -6.14 43.64 47.31
N ALA A 293 -5.80 44.15 48.50
CA ALA A 293 -6.01 45.54 48.92
C ALA A 293 -4.86 46.49 48.54
N GLU A 294 -3.77 46.01 47.94
CA GLU A 294 -2.69 46.87 47.45
C GLU A 294 -3.17 47.78 46.32
N THR A 295 -2.79 49.06 46.35
CA THR A 295 -3.18 50.06 45.32
C THR A 295 -2.61 49.77 43.93
N TYR A 296 -1.67 48.84 43.85
CA TYR A 296 -1.07 48.34 42.61
C TYR A 296 -1.50 46.92 42.23
N PHE A 297 -2.45 46.31 42.95
CA PHE A 297 -3.09 45.05 42.53
C PHE A 297 -4.12 45.30 41.42
N ASN A 298 -4.03 44.54 40.33
CA ASN A 298 -4.92 44.64 39.19
C ASN A 298 -6.23 43.87 39.45
N GLN A 299 -7.26 44.58 39.94
CA GLN A 299 -8.58 44.02 40.22
C GLN A 299 -9.23 43.35 38.99
N GLY A 300 -8.96 43.82 37.76
CA GLY A 300 -9.45 43.19 36.53
C GLY A 300 -8.91 41.77 36.34
N ASN A 301 -7.67 41.52 36.78
CA ASN A 301 -7.00 40.23 36.71
C ASN A 301 -7.25 39.35 37.94
N ARG A 302 -8.01 39.79 38.96
CA ARG A 302 -8.23 39.10 40.25
C ARG A 302 -8.64 37.63 40.10
N ASN A 303 -9.60 37.33 39.24
CA ASN A 303 -10.10 35.97 39.07
C ASN A 303 -9.07 35.04 38.40
N ILE A 304 -8.28 35.59 37.47
CA ILE A 304 -7.19 34.87 36.79
C ILE A 304 -6.03 34.68 37.78
N TYR A 305 -5.72 35.69 38.61
CA TYR A 305 -4.72 35.60 39.68
C TYR A 305 -4.99 34.43 40.64
N LEU A 306 -6.21 34.36 41.19
CA LEU A 306 -6.60 33.29 42.10
C LEU A 306 -6.50 31.91 41.45
N GLN A 307 -6.92 31.77 40.18
CA GLN A 307 -6.79 30.53 39.42
C GLN A 307 -5.33 30.12 39.16
N VAL A 308 -4.48 31.07 38.72
CA VAL A 308 -3.07 30.82 38.43
C VAL A 308 -2.29 30.49 39.71
N ARG A 309 -2.54 31.18 40.83
CA ARG A 309 -1.89 30.87 42.12
C ARG A 309 -2.27 29.47 42.62
N ASP A 310 -3.56 29.15 42.67
CA ASP A 310 -4.06 27.83 43.10
C ASP A 310 -3.48 26.70 42.24
N TRP A 311 -3.32 26.96 40.95
CA TRP A 311 -2.70 26.05 40.00
C TRP A 311 -1.18 25.92 40.19
N LEU A 312 -0.46 27.02 40.40
CA LEU A 312 0.98 27.03 40.68
C LEU A 312 1.32 26.22 41.95
N GLU A 313 0.48 26.32 42.98
CA GLU A 313 0.61 25.56 44.23
C GLU A 313 0.30 24.07 44.04
N LYS A 314 -0.84 23.74 43.40
CA LYS A 314 -1.40 22.38 43.42
C LYS A 314 -1.13 21.52 42.19
N LYS A 315 -0.60 22.09 41.10
CA LYS A 315 -0.42 21.40 39.81
C LYS A 315 0.97 21.53 39.20
N LEU A 316 1.71 22.60 39.47
CA LEU A 316 3.06 22.74 38.94
C LEU A 316 4.06 21.87 39.73
N PRO A 317 4.89 21.02 39.09
CA PRO A 317 5.90 20.25 39.81
C PRO A 317 6.88 21.15 40.58
N LYS A 318 7.10 20.84 41.87
CA LYS A 318 7.87 21.68 42.82
C LYS A 318 9.22 22.17 42.27
N GLN A 319 9.95 21.33 41.55
CA GLN A 319 11.24 21.69 40.93
C GLN A 319 11.14 22.81 39.89
N ILE A 320 10.05 22.88 39.11
CA ILE A 320 9.79 23.94 38.14
C ILE A 320 9.29 25.20 38.85
N TYR A 321 8.42 25.03 39.87
CA TYR A 321 7.99 26.13 40.73
C TYR A 321 9.19 26.83 41.40
N THR A 322 10.16 26.07 41.92
CA THR A 322 11.39 26.62 42.52
C THR A 322 12.21 27.46 41.55
N GLN A 323 12.29 27.08 40.27
CA GLN A 323 13.01 27.86 39.26
C GLN A 323 12.29 29.17 38.89
N LEU A 324 10.96 29.14 38.72
CA LEU A 324 10.15 30.35 38.56
C LEU A 324 10.29 31.26 39.79
N TYR A 325 10.13 30.69 41.00
CA TYR A 325 10.23 31.41 42.26
C TYR A 325 11.60 32.08 42.43
N ASN A 326 12.70 31.38 42.15
CA ASN A 326 14.04 31.95 42.26
C ASN A 326 14.28 33.06 41.22
N THR A 327 13.90 32.82 39.97
CA THR A 327 14.06 33.79 38.88
C THR A 327 13.24 35.06 39.14
N VAL A 328 11.99 34.95 39.58
CA VAL A 328 11.14 36.12 39.82
C VAL A 328 11.53 36.83 41.13
N ASN A 329 11.83 36.12 42.22
CA ASN A 329 12.09 36.76 43.53
C ASN A 329 13.52 37.25 43.77
N TYR A 330 14.50 36.70 43.05
CA TYR A 330 15.92 37.07 43.18
C TYR A 330 16.53 37.47 41.83
N GLY A 331 16.17 36.75 40.76
CA GLY A 331 16.59 37.05 39.39
C GLY A 331 16.07 38.39 38.84
N TYR A 332 14.98 38.95 39.39
CA TYR A 332 14.48 40.27 38.99
C TYR A 332 15.53 41.36 39.25
N SER A 333 16.02 41.46 40.49
CA SER A 333 16.98 42.48 40.94
C SER A 333 18.45 42.07 40.78
N ASN A 334 18.74 40.78 40.65
CA ASN A 334 20.10 40.27 40.43
C ASN A 334 20.10 39.29 39.24
N PRO A 335 20.51 39.72 38.02
CA PRO A 335 20.46 38.89 36.82
C PRO A 335 21.22 37.55 36.92
N ILE A 336 22.22 37.43 37.81
CA ILE A 336 22.99 36.19 38.06
C ILE A 336 22.16 35.14 38.84
N LYS A 337 21.02 35.53 39.42
CA LYS A 337 20.07 34.63 40.12
C LYS A 337 18.92 34.13 39.24
N ARG A 338 18.98 34.37 37.92
CA ARG A 338 18.02 33.83 36.93
C ARG A 338 18.38 32.38 36.61
N THR A 339 17.38 31.50 36.52
CA THR A 339 17.56 30.10 36.14
C THR A 339 18.16 30.00 34.74
N THR A 340 19.24 29.25 34.60
CA THR A 340 19.94 29.04 33.32
C THR A 340 19.17 28.09 32.40
N TYR A 341 19.45 28.12 31.09
CA TYR A 341 18.82 27.19 30.14
C TYR A 341 19.09 25.71 30.48
N ASN A 342 20.28 25.40 30.99
CA ASN A 342 20.63 24.05 31.49
C ASN A 342 19.76 23.61 32.67
N GLU A 343 19.46 24.52 33.60
CA GLU A 343 18.58 24.22 34.73
C GLU A 343 17.12 24.08 34.31
N TRP A 344 16.64 24.93 33.39
CA TRP A 344 15.32 24.80 32.79
C TRP A 344 15.16 23.46 32.06
N GLU A 345 16.07 23.14 31.14
CA GLU A 345 16.09 21.87 30.42
C GLU A 345 16.08 20.68 31.39
N LYS A 346 16.86 20.75 32.48
CA LYS A 346 16.91 19.71 33.52
C LYS A 346 15.60 19.54 34.30
N VAL A 347 14.97 20.62 34.77
CA VAL A 347 13.70 20.51 35.54
C VAL A 347 12.48 20.25 34.66
N LEU A 348 12.54 20.59 33.38
CA LEU A 348 11.47 20.33 32.41
C LEU A 348 11.58 18.94 31.77
N SER A 349 12.77 18.34 31.69
CA SER A 349 12.95 16.92 31.30
C SER A 349 12.66 15.95 32.43
N SER A 350 13.00 16.27 33.69
CA SER A 350 12.79 15.39 34.84
C SER A 350 11.32 15.16 35.23
N VAL A 351 10.37 15.79 34.52
CA VAL A 351 8.92 15.56 34.63
C VAL A 351 8.33 14.82 33.41
N GLN A 352 9.15 14.57 32.38
CA GLN A 352 8.75 13.89 31.15
C GLN A 352 9.09 12.40 31.22
N LYS A 353 8.48 11.60 30.34
CA LYS A 353 8.67 10.15 30.29
C LYS A 353 9.28 9.73 28.95
N ALA A 354 10.21 8.77 29.01
CA ALA A 354 10.63 8.02 27.84
C ALA A 354 9.45 7.17 27.28
N PRO A 355 9.55 6.67 26.03
CA PRO A 355 8.54 5.79 25.47
C PRO A 355 8.54 4.44 26.18
N GLU A 356 7.36 3.83 26.33
CA GLU A 356 7.16 2.61 27.07
C GLU A 356 6.20 1.70 26.28
N ILE A 357 6.64 0.47 25.97
CA ILE A 357 5.85 -0.49 25.19
C ILE A 357 4.99 -1.28 26.18
N GLN A 358 3.69 -1.00 26.20
CA GLN A 358 2.70 -1.73 27.00
C GLN A 358 2.39 -3.10 26.37
N LYS A 359 2.41 -3.18 25.04
CA LYS A 359 2.10 -4.39 24.27
C LYS A 359 2.84 -4.41 22.94
N PHE A 360 3.37 -5.57 22.57
CA PHE A 360 3.81 -5.89 21.21
C PHE A 360 3.68 -7.40 21.00
N SER A 361 2.70 -7.83 20.21
CA SER A 361 2.29 -9.24 20.16
C SER A 361 1.61 -9.64 18.85
N PHE A 362 1.81 -10.89 18.44
CA PHE A 362 0.94 -11.56 17.46
C PHE A 362 -0.24 -12.24 18.14
N ASN A 363 -1.39 -12.31 17.48
CA ASN A 363 -2.51 -13.13 17.94
C ASN A 363 -2.26 -14.65 17.80
N LEU A 364 -1.32 -15.06 16.94
CA LEU A 364 -0.85 -16.45 16.78
C LEU A 364 0.68 -16.48 16.64
N PRO A 365 1.42 -17.22 17.50
CA PRO A 365 2.89 -17.29 17.42
C PRO A 365 3.41 -18.22 16.30
N LYS A 366 2.52 -19.02 15.70
CA LYS A 366 2.83 -20.07 14.72
C LYS A 366 1.71 -20.13 13.68
N ILE A 367 2.05 -20.09 12.39
CA ILE A 367 1.07 -20.14 11.28
C ILE A 367 1.58 -20.97 10.09
N LEU A 368 0.71 -21.33 9.14
CA LEU A 368 1.12 -21.83 7.82
C LEU A 368 1.51 -20.66 6.88
N SER A 369 2.40 -20.92 5.93
CA SER A 369 2.90 -19.92 4.97
C SER A 369 1.78 -19.22 4.21
N GLY A 370 1.78 -17.88 4.25
CA GLY A 370 0.75 -17.05 3.61
C GLY A 370 -0.58 -16.96 4.37
N SER A 371 -0.70 -17.60 5.54
CA SER A 371 -1.88 -17.39 6.41
C SER A 371 -1.89 -15.97 6.97
N LYS A 372 -3.07 -15.39 7.14
CA LYS A 372 -3.22 -14.13 7.87
C LYS A 372 -2.91 -14.31 9.36
N VAL A 373 -2.14 -13.38 9.90
CA VAL A 373 -1.95 -13.15 11.34
C VAL A 373 -2.17 -11.68 11.62
N SER A 374 -2.57 -11.33 12.85
CA SER A 374 -2.62 -9.94 13.27
C SER A 374 -1.50 -9.61 14.25
N LEU A 375 -0.79 -8.52 13.95
CA LEU A 375 0.22 -7.88 14.78
C LEU A 375 -0.42 -6.67 15.46
N GLU A 376 -0.25 -6.56 16.78
CA GLU A 376 -0.89 -5.55 17.62
C GLU A 376 0.13 -4.96 18.61
N TRP A 377 0.10 -3.64 18.80
CA TRP A 377 0.98 -2.94 19.74
C TRP A 377 0.30 -1.74 20.41
N GLU A 378 0.77 -1.45 21.62
CA GLU A 378 0.36 -0.32 22.44
C GLU A 378 1.59 0.28 23.13
N ILE A 379 1.76 1.60 22.99
CA ILE A 379 2.98 2.31 23.36
C ILE A 379 2.62 3.69 23.91
N THR A 380 3.01 3.95 25.14
CA THR A 380 2.84 5.25 25.80
C THR A 380 4.05 6.16 25.55
N ASN A 381 3.82 7.48 25.52
CA ASN A 381 4.81 8.56 25.42
C ASN A 381 5.67 8.63 24.13
N SER A 382 5.49 7.74 23.15
CA SER A 382 6.23 7.83 21.87
C SER A 382 5.76 9.00 20.99
N THR A 383 6.68 9.64 20.28
CA THR A 383 6.37 10.62 19.22
C THR A 383 6.69 10.10 17.81
N ASN A 384 7.59 9.11 17.70
CA ASN A 384 7.91 8.42 16.46
C ASN A 384 7.99 6.90 16.73
N THR A 385 7.21 6.12 15.98
CA THR A 385 7.10 4.66 16.13
C THR A 385 7.32 3.98 14.78
N LYS A 386 8.14 2.92 14.76
CA LYS A 386 8.51 2.17 13.55
C LYS A 386 8.56 0.66 13.83
N ILE A 387 8.12 -0.16 12.87
CA ILE A 387 8.30 -1.61 12.91
C ILE A 387 9.18 -2.04 11.72
N SER A 388 10.11 -2.99 11.93
CA SER A 388 10.92 -3.56 10.85
C SER A 388 10.04 -4.16 9.74
N SER A 389 10.47 -4.03 8.49
CA SER A 389 9.72 -4.33 7.25
C SER A 389 8.43 -3.51 7.00
N LEU A 390 7.76 -2.98 8.02
CA LEU A 390 6.50 -2.22 7.88
C LEU A 390 6.71 -0.70 7.77
N GLY A 391 7.79 -0.16 8.31
CA GLY A 391 8.06 1.29 8.32
C GLY A 391 7.41 2.00 9.51
N SER A 392 7.16 3.30 9.36
CA SER A 392 6.57 4.13 10.42
C SER A 392 5.09 3.80 10.63
N VAL A 393 4.67 3.74 11.89
CA VAL A 393 3.32 3.36 12.31
C VAL A 393 2.79 4.32 13.39
N LYS A 394 1.49 4.26 13.70
CA LYS A 394 0.96 4.93 14.91
C LYS A 394 1.44 4.20 16.17
N SER A 395 1.54 4.90 17.29
CA SER A 395 2.02 4.32 18.56
C SER A 395 1.09 3.27 19.16
N ASN A 396 -0.22 3.33 18.86
CA ASN A 396 -1.21 2.31 19.18
C ASN A 396 -1.93 1.93 17.88
N ASP A 397 -1.78 0.70 17.41
CA ASP A 397 -2.47 0.22 16.19
C ASP A 397 -2.48 -1.31 16.06
N LYS A 398 -3.18 -1.80 15.05
CA LYS A 398 -3.29 -3.22 14.73
C LYS A 398 -3.32 -3.45 13.22
N ILE A 399 -2.53 -4.39 12.73
CA ILE A 399 -2.41 -4.70 11.29
C ILE A 399 -2.56 -6.20 11.03
N GLU A 400 -3.16 -6.57 9.91
CA GLU A 400 -3.09 -7.93 9.36
C GLU A 400 -1.90 -8.06 8.41
N ILE A 401 -1.13 -9.14 8.55
CA ILE A 401 -0.04 -9.49 7.62
C ILE A 401 -0.09 -10.99 7.29
N ALA A 402 0.51 -11.37 6.16
CA ALA A 402 0.53 -12.76 5.68
C ALA A 402 1.97 -13.23 5.36
N PRO A 403 2.82 -13.44 6.38
CA PRO A 403 4.23 -13.76 6.16
C PRO A 403 4.39 -15.18 5.59
N THR A 404 5.24 -15.31 4.58
CA THR A 404 5.54 -16.58 3.90
C THR A 404 6.78 -17.29 4.45
N LYS A 405 7.58 -16.60 5.27
CA LYS A 405 8.81 -17.09 5.92
C LYS A 405 8.85 -16.64 7.39
N THR A 406 9.43 -17.46 8.26
CA THR A 406 9.69 -17.11 9.67
C THR A 406 10.47 -15.81 9.73
N SER A 407 9.95 -14.83 10.48
CA SER A 407 10.41 -13.44 10.45
C SER A 407 10.39 -12.83 11.85
N THR A 408 11.38 -11.98 12.15
CA THR A 408 11.45 -11.20 13.39
C THR A 408 11.02 -9.76 13.12
N TYR A 409 10.03 -9.31 13.87
CA TYR A 409 9.50 -7.96 13.83
C TYR A 409 10.07 -7.19 15.01
N LYS A 410 10.76 -6.09 14.72
CA LYS A 410 11.39 -5.19 15.68
C LYS A 410 10.58 -3.91 15.75
N LEU A 411 9.90 -3.71 16.87
CA LEU A 411 9.26 -2.45 17.22
C LEU A 411 10.33 -1.51 17.78
N ILE A 412 10.32 -0.27 17.30
CA ILE A 412 11.17 0.83 17.76
C ILE A 412 10.25 2.00 18.09
N ALA A 413 10.33 2.50 19.32
CA ALA A 413 9.61 3.68 19.76
C ALA A 413 10.60 4.69 20.33
N GLU A 414 10.54 5.93 19.84
CA GLU A 414 11.37 7.04 20.32
C GLU A 414 10.53 8.27 20.68
N ASN A 415 11.11 9.11 21.54
CA ASN A 415 10.76 10.51 21.76
C ASN A 415 12.05 11.28 22.16
N THR A 416 11.94 12.54 22.55
CA THR A 416 13.09 13.40 22.93
C THR A 416 13.82 12.94 24.21
N PHE A 417 13.20 12.09 25.04
CA PHE A 417 13.71 11.63 26.34
C PHE A 417 14.20 10.18 26.34
N GLY A 418 13.99 9.44 25.25
CA GLY A 418 14.49 8.07 25.15
C GLY A 418 14.04 7.32 23.90
N LYS A 419 14.67 6.15 23.72
CA LYS A 419 14.37 5.18 22.67
C LYS A 419 14.29 3.80 23.31
N ILE A 420 13.23 3.05 22.98
CA ILE A 420 13.03 1.66 23.40
C ILE A 420 12.81 0.79 22.16
N GLU A 421 13.28 -0.46 22.23
CA GLU A 421 13.15 -1.44 21.16
C GLU A 421 12.68 -2.77 21.74
N GLN A 422 11.79 -3.47 21.05
CA GLN A 422 11.36 -4.83 21.40
C GLN A 422 11.27 -5.68 20.14
N GLU A 423 11.62 -6.95 20.24
CA GLU A 423 11.57 -7.91 19.13
C GLU A 423 10.66 -9.08 19.46
N ILE A 424 9.83 -9.47 18.49
CA ILE A 424 9.04 -10.70 18.52
C ILE A 424 9.20 -11.43 17.19
N SER A 425 9.18 -12.76 17.20
CA SER A 425 9.23 -13.57 15.98
C SER A 425 7.92 -14.34 15.77
N ILE A 426 7.60 -14.61 14.51
CA ILE A 426 6.51 -15.51 14.14
C ILE A 426 7.06 -16.70 13.38
N LYS A 427 6.71 -17.91 13.85
CA LYS A 427 7.14 -19.17 13.23
C LYS A 427 6.19 -19.51 12.07
N VAL A 428 6.68 -19.34 10.85
CA VAL A 428 5.93 -19.74 9.66
C VAL A 428 6.33 -21.16 9.27
N LEU A 429 5.32 -21.99 9.03
CA LEU A 429 5.45 -23.39 8.61
C LEU A 429 5.21 -23.50 7.10
N PRO A 430 5.87 -24.44 6.41
CA PRO A 430 5.49 -24.77 5.05
C PRO A 430 4.07 -25.37 4.99
N LEU A 431 3.41 -25.19 3.84
CA LEU A 431 2.14 -25.84 3.54
C LEU A 431 2.34 -27.35 3.27
N PRO A 432 1.33 -28.20 3.56
CA PRO A 432 1.36 -29.62 3.22
C PRO A 432 1.49 -29.81 1.71
N LYS A 433 2.26 -30.81 1.30
CA LYS A 433 2.56 -31.09 -0.12
C LYS A 433 2.41 -32.59 -0.39
N ILE A 434 1.51 -32.93 -1.31
CA ILE A 434 1.35 -34.29 -1.83
C ILE A 434 2.22 -34.39 -3.08
N SER A 435 3.46 -34.87 -2.91
CA SER A 435 4.43 -35.08 -3.99
C SER A 435 4.00 -36.22 -4.91
N GLU A 436 3.44 -37.30 -4.34
CA GLU A 436 2.78 -38.36 -5.10
C GLU A 436 1.45 -38.78 -4.47
N PHE A 437 0.47 -39.10 -5.31
CA PHE A 437 -0.65 -39.99 -5.01
C PHE A 437 -1.12 -40.56 -6.35
N LYS A 438 -0.86 -41.85 -6.57
CA LYS A 438 -1.03 -42.56 -7.85
C LYS A 438 -1.30 -44.05 -7.62
N THR A 439 -1.70 -44.75 -8.67
CA THR A 439 -1.84 -46.22 -8.70
C THR A 439 -0.93 -46.80 -9.78
N ASN A 440 -0.49 -48.06 -9.64
CA ASN A 440 0.16 -48.78 -10.74
C ASN A 440 -0.82 -49.26 -11.82
N HIS A 441 -2.10 -49.44 -11.49
CA HIS A 441 -3.15 -49.79 -12.46
C HIS A 441 -4.45 -49.05 -12.11
N GLN A 442 -4.95 -48.21 -13.03
CA GLN A 442 -6.18 -47.43 -12.82
C GLN A 442 -7.45 -48.16 -13.25
N LYS A 443 -7.33 -49.11 -14.19
CA LYS A 443 -8.38 -50.09 -14.54
C LYS A 443 -7.83 -51.49 -14.24
N ILE A 444 -8.58 -52.31 -13.53
CA ILE A 444 -8.17 -53.68 -13.14
C ILE A 444 -9.27 -54.72 -13.33
N GLU A 445 -8.87 -55.98 -13.47
CA GLU A 445 -9.77 -57.12 -13.45
C GLU A 445 -10.33 -57.33 -12.04
N TYR A 446 -11.59 -57.72 -11.94
CA TYR A 446 -12.24 -58.14 -10.70
C TYR A 446 -11.37 -59.17 -9.93
N GLY A 447 -11.01 -58.85 -8.69
CA GLY A 447 -10.18 -59.75 -7.88
C GLY A 447 -8.69 -59.76 -8.22
N ARG A 448 -8.16 -58.78 -8.96
CA ARG A 448 -6.72 -58.48 -9.00
C ARG A 448 -6.33 -57.44 -7.95
N GLU A 449 -5.05 -57.49 -7.55
CA GLU A 449 -4.42 -56.45 -6.75
C GLU A 449 -4.00 -55.24 -7.61
N THR A 450 -3.98 -54.07 -6.98
CA THR A 450 -3.27 -52.89 -7.47
C THR A 450 -2.53 -52.21 -6.33
N SER A 451 -1.48 -51.44 -6.62
CA SER A 451 -0.68 -50.72 -5.63
C SER A 451 -1.01 -49.23 -5.64
N LEU A 452 -1.49 -48.72 -4.51
CA LEU A 452 -1.58 -47.29 -4.22
C LEU A 452 -0.21 -46.81 -3.72
N ILE A 453 0.31 -45.73 -4.30
CA ILE A 453 1.62 -45.16 -3.97
C ILE A 453 1.43 -43.69 -3.63
N TRP A 454 1.99 -43.24 -2.52
CA TRP A 454 1.95 -41.83 -2.10
C TRP A 454 3.24 -41.35 -1.45
N SER A 455 3.44 -40.03 -1.52
CA SER A 455 4.54 -39.32 -0.88
C SER A 455 4.06 -37.93 -0.45
N VAL A 456 4.21 -37.64 0.85
CA VAL A 456 3.67 -36.46 1.53
C VAL A 456 4.75 -35.77 2.33
N GLU A 457 4.80 -34.44 2.23
CA GLU A 457 5.69 -33.55 2.98
C GLU A 457 4.87 -32.55 3.81
N ASN A 458 5.44 -32.04 4.90
CA ASN A 458 4.89 -30.95 5.71
C ASN A 458 3.49 -31.23 6.30
N ALA A 459 3.33 -32.42 6.90
CA ALA A 459 2.10 -32.87 7.54
C ALA A 459 2.34 -33.37 8.97
N VAL A 460 1.29 -33.41 9.80
CA VAL A 460 1.28 -34.15 11.09
C VAL A 460 0.51 -35.46 11.01
N LYS A 461 -0.39 -35.60 10.03
CA LYS A 461 -1.23 -36.78 9.84
C LYS A 461 -1.54 -36.94 8.34
N ALA A 462 -1.53 -38.17 7.87
CA ALA A 462 -2.00 -38.56 6.54
C ALA A 462 -3.01 -39.70 6.70
N GLU A 463 -4.13 -39.65 5.99
CA GLU A 463 -5.20 -40.64 6.09
C GLU A 463 -5.74 -41.03 4.72
N LEU A 464 -6.12 -42.29 4.54
CA LEU A 464 -6.81 -42.79 3.36
C LEU A 464 -8.27 -43.06 3.72
N SER A 465 -9.19 -42.40 3.03
CA SER A 465 -10.62 -42.64 3.11
C SER A 465 -11.10 -43.38 1.85
N TYR A 466 -11.76 -44.52 2.02
CA TYR A 466 -12.34 -45.32 0.93
C TYR A 466 -13.42 -46.27 1.47
N ASN A 467 -14.54 -46.41 0.75
CA ASN A 467 -15.61 -47.37 1.06
C ASN A 467 -16.10 -47.34 2.55
N GLY A 468 -16.12 -46.15 3.16
CA GLY A 468 -16.50 -45.94 4.57
C GLY A 468 -15.38 -46.22 5.59
N ILE A 469 -14.23 -46.73 5.16
CA ILE A 469 -13.03 -46.93 5.98
C ILE A 469 -12.22 -45.62 6.00
N LEU A 470 -11.67 -45.26 7.17
CA LEU A 470 -10.65 -44.23 7.33
C LEU A 470 -9.42 -44.85 8.01
N GLU A 471 -8.26 -44.75 7.38
CA GLU A 471 -7.01 -45.39 7.78
C GLU A 471 -5.89 -44.35 7.92
N THR A 472 -5.15 -44.32 9.03
CA THR A 472 -3.96 -43.46 9.16
C THR A 472 -2.74 -44.11 8.51
N LEU A 473 -1.99 -43.32 7.72
CA LEU A 473 -0.86 -43.74 6.89
C LEU A 473 0.48 -43.19 7.40
N SER A 474 1.57 -43.85 7.03
CA SER A 474 2.90 -43.21 6.98
C SER A 474 2.96 -42.19 5.83
N PHE A 475 3.79 -41.15 5.93
CA PHE A 475 3.85 -40.08 4.92
C PHE A 475 4.35 -40.52 3.54
N ILE A 476 5.13 -41.60 3.48
CA ILE A 476 5.56 -42.25 2.23
C ILE A 476 5.28 -43.74 2.39
N ASN A 477 4.62 -44.36 1.41
CA ASN A 477 4.44 -45.82 1.35
C ASN A 477 3.92 -46.31 0.00
N GLU A 478 3.90 -47.64 -0.15
CA GLU A 478 3.06 -48.38 -1.10
C GLU A 478 2.08 -49.27 -0.32
N LYS A 479 0.78 -49.26 -0.67
CA LYS A 479 -0.20 -50.22 -0.16
C LYS A 479 -0.88 -50.95 -1.32
N LYS A 480 -0.76 -52.28 -1.31
CA LYS A 480 -1.54 -53.15 -2.19
C LYS A 480 -2.99 -53.23 -1.70
N VAL A 481 -3.93 -53.18 -2.64
CA VAL A 481 -5.37 -53.31 -2.40
C VAL A 481 -5.98 -54.28 -3.40
N LEU A 482 -6.84 -55.18 -2.89
CA LEU A 482 -7.62 -56.15 -3.67
C LEU A 482 -9.05 -55.63 -3.77
N LEU A 483 -9.51 -55.30 -4.98
CA LEU A 483 -10.81 -54.64 -5.17
C LEU A 483 -11.82 -55.52 -5.89
N LYS A 484 -13.07 -55.45 -5.41
CA LYS A 484 -14.23 -56.15 -5.97
C LYS A 484 -15.14 -55.22 -6.78
N GLU A 485 -15.06 -53.92 -6.52
CA GLU A 485 -15.89 -52.86 -7.10
C GLU A 485 -15.05 -51.58 -7.28
N SER A 486 -15.39 -50.76 -8.27
CA SER A 486 -14.71 -49.49 -8.55
C SER A 486 -14.71 -48.59 -7.32
N THR A 487 -13.52 -48.18 -6.87
CA THR A 487 -13.31 -47.52 -5.58
C THR A 487 -12.58 -46.19 -5.79
N THR A 488 -13.13 -45.10 -5.24
CA THR A 488 -12.43 -43.81 -5.13
C THR A 488 -11.73 -43.73 -3.78
N PHE A 489 -10.42 -43.56 -3.83
CA PHE A 489 -9.58 -43.31 -2.65
C PHE A 489 -9.36 -41.82 -2.48
N LYS A 490 -9.58 -41.33 -1.26
CA LYS A 490 -9.37 -39.92 -0.88
C LYS A 490 -8.25 -39.84 0.14
N LEU A 491 -7.11 -39.29 -0.27
CA LEU A 491 -5.96 -39.02 0.60
C LEU A 491 -6.17 -37.67 1.29
N ILE A 492 -6.27 -37.68 2.62
CA ILE A 492 -6.57 -36.53 3.48
C ILE A 492 -5.34 -36.24 4.34
N ILE A 493 -4.77 -35.03 4.22
CA ILE A 493 -3.52 -34.64 4.86
C ILE A 493 -3.76 -33.48 5.83
N THR A 494 -3.40 -33.65 7.10
CA THR A 494 -3.43 -32.57 8.11
C THR A 494 -2.09 -31.86 8.17
N ALA A 495 -2.10 -30.53 7.99
CA ALA A 495 -0.94 -29.67 7.96
C ALA A 495 -0.22 -29.50 9.31
N LEU A 496 0.95 -28.85 9.31
CA LEU A 496 1.78 -28.60 10.49
C LEU A 496 1.14 -27.67 11.57
N ASP A 497 -0.05 -27.13 11.33
CA ASP A 497 -0.87 -26.42 12.33
C ASP A 497 -1.79 -27.34 13.14
N GLY A 498 -1.96 -28.60 12.71
CA GLY A 498 -2.88 -29.57 13.31
C GLY A 498 -4.37 -29.29 13.05
N LYS A 499 -4.71 -28.44 12.07
CA LYS A 499 -6.09 -28.01 11.79
C LYS A 499 -6.43 -27.94 10.31
N THR A 500 -5.54 -27.39 9.49
CA THR A 500 -5.78 -27.23 8.05
C THR A 500 -5.61 -28.57 7.36
N THR A 501 -6.62 -29.02 6.62
CA THR A 501 -6.56 -30.22 5.79
C THR A 501 -6.44 -29.88 4.30
N ILE A 502 -5.68 -30.68 3.56
CA ILE A 502 -5.78 -30.76 2.09
C ILE A 502 -6.16 -32.17 1.68
N GLU A 503 -6.83 -32.32 0.55
CA GLU A 503 -7.37 -33.60 0.09
C GLU A 503 -7.04 -33.82 -1.39
N LYS A 504 -6.86 -35.09 -1.79
CA LYS A 504 -6.67 -35.48 -3.19
C LYS A 504 -7.33 -36.83 -3.45
N GLU A 505 -7.98 -36.98 -4.59
CA GLU A 505 -8.73 -38.19 -4.96
C GLU A 505 -8.07 -38.99 -6.08
N LEU A 506 -8.31 -40.30 -6.08
CA LEU A 506 -7.81 -41.27 -7.04
C LEU A 506 -8.83 -42.42 -7.19
N THR A 507 -9.46 -42.53 -8.35
CA THR A 507 -10.40 -43.64 -8.64
C THR A 507 -9.69 -44.78 -9.33
N VAL A 508 -9.88 -46.00 -8.81
CA VAL A 508 -9.54 -47.27 -9.48
C VAL A 508 -10.82 -47.96 -9.91
N GLU A 509 -10.91 -48.31 -11.19
CA GLU A 509 -12.07 -48.95 -11.80
C GLU A 509 -11.88 -50.47 -11.88
N VAL A 510 -12.92 -51.23 -11.51
CA VAL A 510 -12.88 -52.70 -11.45
C VAL A 510 -13.82 -53.29 -12.49
N PHE A 511 -13.26 -54.03 -13.44
CA PHE A 511 -14.00 -54.66 -14.53
C PHE A 511 -14.09 -56.17 -14.34
N LYS A 512 -15.31 -56.70 -14.32
CA LYS A 512 -15.55 -58.14 -14.49
C LYS A 512 -15.36 -58.53 -15.95
N ARG A 513 -15.04 -59.80 -16.23
CA ARG A 513 -15.00 -60.30 -17.61
C ARG A 513 -16.37 -60.21 -18.25
N VAL A 514 -16.40 -59.77 -19.50
CA VAL A 514 -17.60 -59.85 -20.33
C VAL A 514 -17.91 -61.31 -20.61
N LYS A 515 -19.17 -61.70 -20.45
CA LYS A 515 -19.66 -63.06 -20.68
C LYS A 515 -20.94 -62.98 -21.50
N ILE A 516 -20.97 -63.65 -22.65
CA ILE A 516 -22.19 -63.87 -23.42
C ILE A 516 -22.79 -65.16 -22.88
N ASN A 517 -23.98 -65.07 -22.26
CA ASN A 517 -24.71 -66.21 -21.70
C ASN A 517 -25.47 -66.95 -22.80
N SER A 518 -26.02 -66.21 -23.75
CA SER A 518 -26.62 -66.73 -24.96
C SER A 518 -26.41 -65.78 -26.13
N PHE A 519 -26.29 -66.35 -27.33
CA PHE A 519 -26.48 -65.65 -28.59
C PHE A 519 -27.10 -66.65 -29.56
N GLN A 520 -28.35 -66.42 -29.95
CA GLN A 520 -29.19 -67.39 -30.66
C GLN A 520 -30.06 -66.69 -31.71
N SER A 521 -30.53 -67.46 -32.68
CA SER A 521 -31.59 -67.08 -33.62
C SER A 521 -32.88 -67.81 -33.27
N ASN A 522 -34.03 -67.25 -33.65
CA ASN A 522 -35.31 -67.97 -33.58
C ASN A 522 -35.50 -69.01 -34.72
N LEU A 523 -34.57 -69.07 -35.67
CA LEU A 523 -34.54 -69.97 -36.83
C LEU A 523 -33.08 -70.23 -37.25
N ASP A 524 -32.69 -71.50 -37.42
CA ASP A 524 -31.35 -71.89 -37.88
C ASP A 524 -31.19 -71.80 -39.41
N PHE A 525 -32.32 -71.89 -40.14
CA PHE A 525 -32.40 -71.68 -41.58
C PHE A 525 -33.60 -70.80 -41.93
N VAL A 526 -33.51 -70.05 -43.04
CA VAL A 526 -34.55 -69.10 -43.46
C VAL A 526 -34.57 -68.95 -44.99
N VAL A 527 -35.73 -68.66 -45.58
CA VAL A 527 -35.81 -68.32 -47.02
C VAL A 527 -35.39 -66.86 -47.23
N GLU A 528 -34.70 -66.57 -48.33
CA GLU A 528 -34.09 -65.27 -48.62
C GLU A 528 -35.00 -64.06 -48.30
N SER A 529 -34.45 -63.07 -47.59
CA SER A 529 -35.13 -61.81 -47.21
C SER A 529 -36.34 -61.94 -46.26
N LEU A 530 -36.69 -63.14 -45.77
CA LEU A 530 -37.56 -63.29 -44.60
C LEU A 530 -36.81 -62.89 -43.32
N PRO A 531 -37.52 -62.41 -42.28
CA PRO A 531 -36.88 -61.91 -41.06
C PRO A 531 -36.56 -63.02 -40.06
N ILE A 532 -35.29 -63.09 -39.63
CA ILE A 532 -34.89 -63.74 -38.38
C ILE A 532 -34.89 -62.74 -37.23
N THR A 533 -35.08 -63.24 -36.02
CA THR A 533 -34.90 -62.50 -34.76
C THR A 533 -33.72 -63.13 -34.03
N LEU A 534 -32.67 -62.35 -33.83
CA LEU A 534 -31.55 -62.73 -32.97
C LEU A 534 -31.85 -62.25 -31.55
N SER A 535 -31.50 -63.06 -30.56
CA SER A 535 -31.61 -62.74 -29.13
C SER A 535 -30.34 -63.14 -28.40
N TRP A 536 -29.98 -62.35 -27.39
CA TRP A 536 -28.78 -62.57 -26.58
C TRP A 536 -28.95 -62.07 -25.15
N GLU A 537 -28.18 -62.69 -24.27
CA GLU A 537 -28.00 -62.32 -22.88
C GLU A 537 -26.51 -62.12 -22.64
N VAL A 538 -26.10 -60.96 -22.11
CA VAL A 538 -24.69 -60.60 -21.94
C VAL A 538 -24.47 -59.90 -20.60
N GLU A 539 -23.54 -60.42 -19.82
CA GLU A 539 -23.09 -59.85 -18.55
C GLU A 539 -21.84 -58.97 -18.73
N ASN A 540 -21.74 -57.93 -17.90
CA ASN A 540 -20.55 -57.07 -17.71
C ASN A 540 -20.03 -56.30 -18.93
N ALA A 541 -20.74 -56.30 -20.07
CA ALA A 541 -20.43 -55.46 -21.23
C ALA A 541 -20.91 -54.01 -21.04
N THR A 542 -20.12 -53.02 -21.44
CA THR A 542 -20.56 -51.62 -21.60
C THR A 542 -20.86 -51.26 -23.06
N LYS A 543 -20.42 -52.09 -24.02
CA LYS A 543 -20.69 -51.96 -25.45
C LYS A 543 -20.95 -53.31 -26.12
N LEU A 544 -21.95 -53.38 -27.00
CA LEU A 544 -22.27 -54.53 -27.84
C LEU A 544 -22.27 -54.12 -29.32
N THR A 545 -21.64 -54.92 -30.18
CA THR A 545 -21.60 -54.71 -31.64
C THR A 545 -21.92 -56.02 -32.34
N LEU A 546 -22.89 -56.01 -33.24
CA LEU A 546 -23.26 -57.15 -34.06
C LEU A 546 -22.62 -57.02 -35.45
N THR A 547 -21.61 -57.85 -35.70
CA THR A 547 -20.88 -57.95 -36.98
C THR A 547 -21.49 -59.05 -37.85
N SER A 548 -21.43 -58.90 -39.17
CA SER A 548 -21.92 -59.92 -40.11
C SER A 548 -21.12 -59.97 -41.41
N ASN A 549 -21.25 -61.07 -42.15
CA ASN A 549 -20.69 -61.22 -43.51
C ASN A 549 -21.56 -60.60 -44.64
N PHE A 550 -22.71 -59.99 -44.34
CA PHE A 550 -23.67 -59.54 -45.37
C PHE A 550 -24.14 -58.08 -45.26
N GLN A 551 -23.93 -57.42 -44.11
CA GLN A 551 -24.24 -56.01 -43.83
C GLN A 551 -23.21 -55.42 -42.86
N PRO A 552 -23.04 -54.08 -42.79
CA PRO A 552 -22.12 -53.43 -41.85
C PRO A 552 -22.41 -53.73 -40.38
N ASP A 553 -21.41 -53.51 -39.53
CA ASP A 553 -21.52 -53.61 -38.07
C ASP A 553 -22.66 -52.73 -37.51
N ILE A 554 -23.46 -53.30 -36.61
CA ILE A 554 -24.56 -52.60 -35.95
C ILE A 554 -24.23 -52.44 -34.46
N ASP A 555 -24.35 -51.22 -33.93
CA ASP A 555 -24.34 -51.01 -32.48
C ASP A 555 -25.65 -51.52 -31.86
N VAL A 556 -25.52 -52.50 -30.98
CA VAL A 556 -26.64 -53.16 -30.28
C VAL A 556 -26.54 -53.01 -28.76
N THR A 557 -25.71 -52.06 -28.29
CA THR A 557 -25.59 -51.72 -26.87
C THR A 557 -26.96 -51.36 -26.29
N GLY A 558 -27.26 -51.88 -25.09
CA GLY A 558 -28.55 -51.69 -24.41
C GLY A 558 -29.73 -52.48 -25.00
N LYS A 559 -29.53 -53.30 -26.05
CA LYS A 559 -30.55 -54.19 -26.63
C LYS A 559 -30.27 -55.64 -26.23
N THR A 560 -31.32 -56.46 -26.16
CA THR A 560 -31.25 -57.93 -25.97
C THR A 560 -31.65 -58.72 -27.22
N SER A 561 -32.10 -58.04 -28.28
CA SER A 561 -32.49 -58.67 -29.54
C SER A 561 -32.47 -57.68 -30.72
N ILE A 562 -32.46 -58.21 -31.94
CA ILE A 562 -32.66 -57.45 -33.19
C ILE A 562 -33.27 -58.35 -34.28
N LYS A 563 -34.07 -57.77 -35.17
CA LYS A 563 -34.59 -58.47 -36.36
C LYS A 563 -33.76 -58.13 -37.59
N LEU A 564 -33.27 -59.16 -38.29
CA LEU A 564 -32.45 -59.04 -39.50
C LEU A 564 -33.11 -59.79 -40.67
N LYS A 565 -32.78 -59.42 -41.90
CA LYS A 565 -33.22 -60.08 -43.13
C LYS A 565 -32.00 -60.50 -43.98
N PRO A 566 -31.43 -61.68 -43.74
CA PRO A 566 -30.26 -62.13 -44.48
C PRO A 566 -30.63 -62.51 -45.92
N LYS A 567 -29.69 -62.29 -46.85
CA LYS A 567 -29.84 -62.56 -48.30
C LYS A 567 -28.91 -63.65 -48.83
N ARG A 568 -28.14 -64.26 -47.93
CA ARG A 568 -27.13 -65.30 -48.15
C ARG A 568 -26.79 -65.89 -46.79
N ASN A 569 -26.19 -67.09 -46.76
CA ASN A 569 -25.76 -67.75 -45.53
C ASN A 569 -25.01 -66.77 -44.62
N ALA A 570 -25.61 -66.51 -43.46
CA ALA A 570 -25.26 -65.38 -42.61
C ALA A 570 -24.37 -65.86 -41.47
N ILE A 571 -23.10 -65.47 -41.52
CA ILE A 571 -22.17 -65.63 -40.40
C ILE A 571 -22.28 -64.36 -39.57
N LEU A 572 -22.70 -64.51 -38.32
CA LEU A 572 -23.03 -63.43 -37.40
C LEU A 572 -22.15 -63.55 -36.16
N PHE A 573 -21.55 -62.44 -35.74
CA PHE A 573 -20.75 -62.35 -34.53
C PHE A 573 -21.33 -61.28 -33.59
N LEU A 574 -21.81 -61.70 -32.42
CA LEU A 574 -22.10 -60.76 -31.34
C LEU A 574 -20.81 -60.49 -30.59
N LYS A 575 -20.20 -59.34 -30.83
CA LYS A 575 -19.01 -58.86 -30.12
C LYS A 575 -19.44 -58.04 -28.90
N ALA A 576 -18.97 -58.42 -27.73
CA ALA A 576 -19.31 -57.79 -26.47
C ALA A 576 -18.04 -57.32 -25.75
N SER A 577 -18.04 -56.08 -25.25
CA SER A 577 -16.85 -55.44 -24.69
C SER A 577 -17.16 -54.54 -23.50
N ASN A 578 -16.18 -54.41 -22.62
CA ASN A 578 -16.01 -53.28 -21.71
C ASN A 578 -14.58 -52.74 -21.84
N ASP A 579 -14.23 -51.71 -21.08
CA ASP A 579 -12.95 -50.99 -21.17
C ASP A 579 -11.69 -51.87 -20.99
N LEU A 580 -11.82 -53.07 -20.43
CA LEU A 580 -10.70 -53.99 -20.17
C LEU A 580 -10.82 -55.34 -20.89
N PHE A 581 -12.04 -55.77 -21.25
CA PHE A 581 -12.31 -57.09 -21.83
C PHE A 581 -13.15 -57.02 -23.09
N THR A 582 -12.86 -57.92 -24.03
CA THR A 582 -13.69 -58.15 -25.22
C THR A 582 -13.85 -59.65 -25.42
N THR A 583 -15.06 -60.09 -25.73
CA THR A 583 -15.39 -61.45 -26.17
C THR A 583 -16.30 -61.38 -27.39
N GLN A 584 -16.50 -62.50 -28.08
CA GLN A 584 -17.47 -62.60 -29.17
C GLN A 584 -18.02 -64.02 -29.28
N GLU A 585 -19.31 -64.13 -29.58
CA GLU A 585 -19.95 -65.41 -29.92
C GLU A 585 -20.41 -65.43 -31.38
N ARG A 586 -20.44 -66.62 -31.97
CA ARG A 586 -20.70 -66.82 -33.40
C ARG A 586 -21.89 -67.75 -33.63
N ILE A 587 -22.79 -67.33 -34.52
CA ILE A 587 -23.84 -68.19 -35.08
C ILE A 587 -23.80 -68.16 -36.60
N GLU A 588 -24.29 -69.23 -37.23
CA GLU A 588 -24.49 -69.33 -38.68
C GLU A 588 -25.97 -69.58 -38.96
N ILE A 589 -26.51 -68.89 -39.97
CA ILE A 589 -27.88 -69.08 -40.42
C ILE A 589 -27.86 -69.43 -41.89
N GLU A 590 -28.42 -70.58 -42.27
CA GLU A 590 -28.53 -70.97 -43.68
C GLU A 590 -29.62 -70.15 -44.35
N VAL A 591 -29.36 -69.63 -45.56
CA VAL A 591 -30.35 -68.89 -46.35
C VAL A 591 -30.65 -69.63 -47.63
N GLN A 592 -31.81 -70.25 -47.65
CA GLN A 592 -32.33 -70.92 -48.84
C GLN A 592 -32.77 -69.85 -49.86
N ALA A 593 -32.20 -69.92 -51.07
CA ALA A 593 -32.57 -69.02 -52.16
C ALA A 593 -34.07 -69.19 -52.51
N LEU A 594 -34.70 -68.09 -52.92
CA LEU A 594 -36.08 -68.15 -53.44
C LEU A 594 -36.13 -69.08 -54.66
N PRO A 595 -37.10 -70.02 -54.74
CA PRO A 595 -37.20 -70.94 -55.87
C PRO A 595 -37.45 -70.15 -57.15
N SER A 596 -36.59 -70.35 -58.14
CA SER A 596 -36.73 -69.69 -59.44
C SER A 596 -37.93 -70.26 -60.19
N MET A 597 -38.96 -69.42 -60.37
CA MET A 597 -40.14 -69.76 -61.17
C MET A 597 -39.70 -70.24 -62.57
N PRO A 598 -40.12 -71.43 -63.02
CA PRO A 598 -39.75 -71.93 -64.34
C PRO A 598 -40.28 -70.99 -65.42
N ARG A 599 -39.41 -70.64 -66.38
CA ARG A 599 -39.82 -69.84 -67.54
C ARG A 599 -40.87 -70.61 -68.33
N ILE A 600 -42.09 -70.07 -68.42
CA ILE A 600 -43.14 -70.62 -69.29
C ILE A 600 -42.66 -70.52 -70.74
N GLN A 601 -42.31 -71.67 -71.32
CA GLN A 601 -42.01 -71.78 -72.74
C GLN A 601 -43.33 -71.84 -73.52
N ASN A 602 -43.76 -70.70 -74.08
CA ASN A 602 -44.79 -70.71 -75.12
C ASN A 602 -44.21 -71.34 -76.39
N ILE A 603 -44.42 -72.65 -76.55
CA ILE A 603 -44.15 -73.36 -77.80
C ILE A 603 -45.37 -73.22 -78.70
N ILE A 604 -45.33 -72.23 -79.61
CA ILE A 604 -46.16 -72.16 -80.82
C ILE A 604 -45.18 -71.96 -82.00
N PRO A 605 -45.36 -72.65 -83.15
CA PRO A 605 -44.20 -73.25 -83.84
C PRO A 605 -43.68 -72.50 -85.06
N ASN A 606 -42.61 -73.03 -85.66
CA ASN A 606 -41.95 -72.46 -86.82
C ASN A 606 -42.62 -72.85 -88.16
N SER A 607 -43.44 -71.93 -88.67
CA SER A 607 -43.67 -71.60 -90.10
C SER A 607 -44.22 -72.60 -91.14
N LYS A 608 -44.50 -73.90 -90.88
CA LYS A 608 -44.82 -74.83 -92.02
C LYS A 608 -46.03 -75.78 -92.02
N GLU A 609 -46.88 -75.83 -90.99
CA GLU A 609 -48.02 -76.80 -90.96
C GLU A 609 -49.41 -76.15 -90.76
N LEU A 610 -49.64 -74.95 -91.30
CA LEU A 610 -50.97 -74.30 -91.32
C LEU A 610 -51.31 -73.68 -92.69
N ILE A 611 -51.31 -74.50 -93.74
CA ILE A 611 -52.05 -74.22 -94.99
C ILE A 611 -52.76 -75.51 -95.45
N PRO A 612 -54.11 -75.58 -95.43
CA PRO A 612 -54.85 -76.59 -96.17
C PRO A 612 -54.91 -76.21 -97.67
N THR A 613 -54.62 -77.16 -98.55
CA THR A 613 -54.65 -76.96 -100.00
C THR A 613 -56.05 -77.14 -100.59
N PHE A 614 -56.55 -76.14 -101.33
CA PHE A 614 -57.51 -76.34 -102.43
C PHE A 614 -57.20 -75.35 -103.57
N ASN A 615 -57.34 -75.80 -104.82
CA ASN A 615 -57.11 -74.97 -106.00
C ASN A 615 -58.24 -73.95 -106.20
N LEU A 616 -57.89 -72.76 -106.67
CA LEU A 616 -58.75 -71.89 -107.49
C LEU A 616 -57.94 -71.27 -108.63
N ASP A 617 -58.65 -70.82 -109.66
CA ASP A 617 -58.11 -70.55 -111.00
C ASP A 617 -57.55 -69.11 -111.17
N PHE A 618 -56.95 -68.85 -112.33
CA PHE A 618 -56.34 -67.60 -112.76
C PHE A 618 -57.35 -66.44 -112.95
N GLN A 619 -56.81 -65.30 -113.40
CA GLN A 619 -57.51 -64.10 -113.87
C GLN A 619 -58.01 -63.15 -112.78
N ASN A 620 -57.11 -62.30 -112.26
CA ASN A 620 -57.02 -60.93 -112.79
C ASN A 620 -55.77 -60.17 -112.29
N ILE A 621 -55.36 -59.17 -113.08
CA ILE A 621 -54.84 -57.83 -112.70
C ILE A 621 -53.98 -57.81 -111.42
N SER A 622 -52.64 -57.85 -111.46
CA SER A 622 -51.66 -56.94 -112.11
C SER A 622 -51.42 -55.61 -111.39
N ASP A 623 -50.16 -55.17 -111.48
CA ASP A 623 -49.66 -53.79 -111.27
C ASP A 623 -49.63 -53.18 -109.86
N SER A 624 -48.74 -52.19 -109.73
CA SER A 624 -48.48 -51.31 -108.57
C SER A 624 -47.82 -51.95 -107.33
N ILE A 625 -46.89 -51.30 -106.60
CA ILE A 625 -46.13 -50.03 -106.80
C ILE A 625 -44.81 -50.21 -106.00
N LEU A 626 -43.62 -50.09 -106.59
CA LEU A 626 -42.72 -48.91 -106.57
C LEU A 626 -42.59 -48.25 -105.17
N SER A 627 -41.53 -48.47 -104.39
CA SER A 627 -40.14 -47.95 -104.50
C SER A 627 -39.88 -46.60 -103.78
N LYS A 628 -38.58 -46.33 -103.50
CA LYS A 628 -37.98 -45.17 -102.78
C LYS A 628 -38.21 -45.12 -101.27
N SER A 629 -37.30 -44.55 -100.46
CA SER A 629 -35.99 -43.89 -100.71
C SER A 629 -34.86 -44.66 -99.98
N GLU A 630 -33.61 -44.77 -100.43
CA GLU A 630 -32.62 -43.73 -100.80
C GLU A 630 -32.28 -42.82 -99.59
N LEU A 631 -31.01 -42.50 -99.24
CA LEU A 631 -29.68 -42.89 -99.78
C LEU A 631 -28.56 -42.63 -98.72
N ASP A 632 -27.29 -42.84 -99.09
CA ASP A 632 -26.02 -42.56 -98.37
C ASP A 632 -25.80 -43.25 -97.00
N PHE A 633 -24.85 -44.16 -96.79
CA PHE A 633 -23.51 -44.43 -97.34
C PHE A 633 -22.36 -43.58 -96.74
N GLU A 634 -21.16 -44.18 -96.72
CA GLU A 634 -19.97 -43.74 -95.98
C GLU A 634 -19.47 -42.34 -96.33
N LYS A 635 -19.16 -41.51 -95.31
CA LYS A 635 -18.01 -40.59 -95.38
C LYS A 635 -17.53 -39.94 -94.08
N THR A 636 -16.20 -39.80 -94.02
CA THR A 636 -15.40 -38.86 -93.21
C THR A 636 -15.06 -39.24 -91.77
N MET A 637 -13.75 -39.27 -91.48
CA MET A 637 -13.15 -39.52 -90.18
C MET A 637 -13.11 -38.26 -89.28
N LYS A 638 -12.78 -38.48 -88.00
CA LYS A 638 -11.99 -37.58 -87.12
C LYS A 638 -10.79 -36.96 -87.88
N PRO A 639 -10.21 -35.78 -87.52
CA PRO A 639 -9.66 -35.59 -86.15
C PRO A 639 -9.43 -34.13 -85.63
N ILE A 640 -8.68 -34.06 -84.51
CA ILE A 640 -7.86 -32.95 -83.98
C ILE A 640 -8.50 -31.95 -82.97
N ASN A 641 -7.62 -31.59 -82.03
CA ASN A 641 -7.77 -30.85 -80.78
C ASN A 641 -8.19 -29.38 -80.91
N GLY A 642 -9.11 -28.97 -80.04
CA GLY A 642 -8.96 -27.95 -78.99
C GLY A 642 -8.23 -26.62 -79.24
N PHE A 643 -8.82 -25.55 -78.68
CA PHE A 643 -8.08 -24.39 -78.15
C PHE A 643 -8.87 -23.76 -76.98
N SER A 644 -8.20 -23.04 -76.07
CA SER A 644 -8.85 -22.25 -75.02
C SER A 644 -8.51 -20.77 -75.18
N LEU A 645 -9.40 -19.85 -74.81
CA LEU A 645 -9.13 -18.41 -74.91
C LEU A 645 -9.63 -17.60 -73.70
N LYS A 646 -8.92 -17.77 -72.58
CA LYS A 646 -9.04 -16.94 -71.38
C LYS A 646 -8.32 -15.59 -71.56
N SER A 647 -8.72 -14.76 -72.54
CA SER A 647 -8.11 -13.43 -72.71
C SER A 647 -9.00 -12.32 -73.32
N SER A 648 -10.13 -12.06 -72.67
CA SER A 648 -10.53 -10.67 -72.36
C SER A 648 -10.36 -10.54 -70.84
N ILE A 649 -9.45 -9.77 -70.23
CA ILE A 649 -8.80 -8.48 -70.59
C ILE A 649 -9.86 -7.41 -70.82
N SER A 650 -9.97 -6.32 -70.02
CA SER A 650 -9.16 -5.79 -68.89
C SER A 650 -9.97 -5.79 -67.56
N LYS A 651 -9.45 -6.23 -66.40
CA LYS A 651 -8.44 -5.63 -65.47
C LYS A 651 -8.95 -4.38 -64.70
N ILE A 652 -9.23 -4.42 -63.38
CA ILE A 652 -8.39 -4.62 -62.16
C ILE A 652 -7.83 -3.28 -61.60
N PHE A 653 -7.82 -2.93 -60.29
CA PHE A 653 -8.17 -3.63 -59.03
C PHE A 653 -9.57 -3.22 -58.46
N LYS A 654 -9.90 -2.72 -57.23
CA LYS A 654 -9.15 -2.35 -55.98
C LYS A 654 -10.05 -2.14 -54.72
N THR A 655 -9.85 -2.95 -53.65
CA THR A 655 -10.19 -2.67 -52.20
C THR A 655 -11.67 -2.38 -51.80
N ASN A 656 -12.17 -2.48 -50.54
CA ASN A 656 -11.67 -3.01 -49.25
C ASN A 656 -12.86 -3.35 -48.28
N ARG A 657 -12.85 -4.56 -47.69
CA ARG A 657 -12.75 -4.85 -46.24
C ARG A 657 -13.37 -3.88 -45.19
N LYS A 658 -14.39 -4.32 -44.43
CA LYS A 658 -14.40 -4.39 -42.93
C LYS A 658 -15.73 -4.90 -42.29
N ASN A 659 -15.55 -5.71 -41.24
CA ASN A 659 -16.19 -5.80 -39.89
C ASN A 659 -17.62 -5.27 -39.64
N GLY A 660 -18.43 -5.82 -38.72
CA GLY A 660 -18.25 -6.94 -37.78
C GLY A 660 -18.10 -6.55 -36.30
N ILE A 661 -19.01 -7.05 -35.47
CA ILE A 661 -18.90 -7.34 -34.02
C ILE A 661 -19.49 -8.74 -33.83
#